data_AF-Q5RGW1-F1
#
_entry.id   AF-Q5RGW1-F1
#
_cell.length_a   1.000
_cell.length_b   1.000
_cell.length_c   1.000
_cell.angle_alpha   90.00
_cell.angle_beta   90.00
_cell.angle_gamma   90.00
#
_symmetry.space_group_name_H-M   'P 1'
#
loop_
_entity.id
_entity.type
_entity.pdbx_description
1 polymer ?
#
loop_
_entity_poly.entity_id
_entity_poly.type
_entity_poly.pdbx_seq_one_letter_code
_entity_poly.pdbx_strand_id
1 'polypeptide(L)'
;SDLQPLSVVFKSSSMSSVAAVRNGSWIVLFMGNSDGQLIKLVLDENYTPSCPTVLYKSDDERAVFPRMHFDPVDSKYIYIALRKQIRRVSVVRCAKYNTLKDCRSALDPLCGWCVNTQRCVQCISSGCHWSSSSKRCGWTQGREPQLNIQDACKDLLSEYKEPEILSLEPHKVSFNGRNNVLLRGRNLDSVTKIRIQGDLGCIAKESPVFDPSSDTLVFNIPPSESKGTVKMCVVTPDNRCHGNSIITYSSQPRCTGVQPRNSWRSGGRKIHVQGTNMEYVESVIVQPSNIFLKSQYDASSRDMWFYSHRIEGSDHFTLSLMVGNSTEACDHDFSYEPDPVFTGFTTLQVANDLQVNIQKKADKLNLNISEVKVAGLHGDKGYQCVVERIESNAVICKIKAGPGALDSLNISIGHFYVKQTFESPSGMKYFSILVVLIVIIILGAVVGVIVHRKSQKQMSKKMNDQLELMESNIRRDIRQGFVDLQTEKSDLIDNVGAIPFLDYKHFASRIFFPEAGTLTAVMIRDIGEDSEQTTVDEKCLAFAELIRDKQFLSCFVHALEEQKNFSIKDKCTVASLLTLALHGDLLYLTEIMEDLLQSLMDQSSNANPKLLLRRTESIVEKLLTNWMSICLYGFLRESVGQPLFLLVSALTQQISKGPVDSVTEKALYTLSEDWLLCQAQDFEPLKLKVVFAVGTGEEISESLEVIALTCDTIQQVKEKILQTFQRKFGFRYTQQIRDIEIEYEKEGKFVMLQEVDDTSEIRGHVTMLNTLKHYQVGDGACIKVITPKIHAPLKTQNSVKDDKNFSIKYFHLVDPDIDTDLSNHPEKKALKIKEMYLIKLLSTKVAVHSFVENLFKSIWGLPNNKAPLAVKYFFDFLDEQAERKKITDPDVLHIWKTNSLPLRFWVNILKNPDFVFSDMEKSPHLDGCLSVIAQAFMDSFSLTDTHLDKHSPTNKLLYGKDIPQYKQEVKSYYKLVKDQTSISSQELKTFLQEESKKHQNEFNESAALRELYKYMQRYFTEIFQKLEQTDAPSNLKENMHRVKELFDNMKRSGWN
;
A
#
# COMPACT_ATOMS: atom_id res chain seq x y z
N SER A 1 -37.41 0.49 41.40
CA SER A 1 -37.39 -0.66 40.47
C SER A 1 -35.98 -0.80 39.97
N ASP A 2 -35.22 -1.71 40.57
CA ASP A 2 -33.84 -1.99 40.15
C ASP A 2 -33.89 -2.66 38.78
N LEU A 3 -33.44 -1.93 37.75
CA LEU A 3 -33.25 -2.48 36.41
C LEU A 3 -32.18 -3.59 36.52
N GLN A 4 -32.62 -4.85 36.58
CA GLN A 4 -31.71 -5.97 36.42
C GLN A 4 -31.47 -6.22 34.94
N PRO A 5 -30.19 -6.31 34.49
CA PRO A 5 -29.88 -6.57 33.10
C PRO A 5 -30.33 -7.98 32.69
N LEU A 6 -31.02 -8.08 31.55
CA LEU A 6 -31.51 -9.35 31.00
C LEU A 6 -30.37 -10.33 30.65
N SER A 7 -29.22 -9.80 30.24
CA SER A 7 -27.97 -10.53 30.02
C SER A 7 -26.77 -9.57 30.09
N VAL A 8 -25.62 -10.07 30.55
CA VAL A 8 -24.34 -9.34 30.49
C VAL A 8 -23.56 -9.86 29.29
N VAL A 9 -23.53 -9.06 28.21
CA VAL A 9 -22.95 -9.47 26.92
C VAL A 9 -21.45 -9.17 26.78
N PHE A 10 -20.90 -8.30 27.63
CA PHE A 10 -19.48 -7.94 27.62
C PHE A 10 -19.09 -7.30 28.96
N LYS A 11 -17.94 -7.72 29.54
CA LYS A 11 -17.43 -7.19 30.80
C LYS A 11 -15.97 -6.77 30.62
N SER A 12 -15.66 -5.51 30.94
CA SER A 12 -14.31 -4.95 30.90
C SER A 12 -14.12 -3.99 32.07
N SER A 13 -12.92 -3.98 32.67
CA SER A 13 -12.62 -3.26 33.92
C SER A 13 -12.54 -1.73 33.79
N SER A 14 -12.66 -1.21 32.56
CA SER A 14 -12.16 0.13 32.21
C SER A 14 -13.01 0.87 31.17
N MET A 15 -14.31 0.53 31.02
CA MET A 15 -15.17 1.18 30.02
C MET A 15 -15.46 2.63 30.39
N SER A 16 -15.27 3.53 29.43
CA SER A 16 -15.36 4.98 29.59
C SER A 16 -16.42 5.64 28.69
N SER A 17 -16.77 4.99 27.58
CA SER A 17 -17.77 5.49 26.63
C SER A 17 -18.43 4.33 25.89
N VAL A 18 -19.68 4.51 25.45
CA VAL A 18 -20.39 3.55 24.61
C VAL A 18 -21.26 4.27 23.58
N ALA A 19 -21.26 3.76 22.34
CA ALA A 19 -22.15 4.15 21.26
C ALA A 19 -22.68 2.89 20.58
N ALA A 20 -23.89 2.92 20.03
CA ALA A 20 -24.54 1.76 19.44
C ALA A 20 -25.20 2.10 18.10
N VAL A 21 -25.15 1.17 17.15
CA VAL A 21 -25.85 1.25 15.86
C VAL A 21 -26.62 -0.04 15.66
N ARG A 22 -27.89 0.07 15.27
CA ARG A 22 -28.70 -1.08 14.89
C ARG A 22 -28.64 -1.27 13.38
N ASN A 23 -28.34 -2.48 12.92
CA ASN A 23 -28.35 -2.84 11.49
C ASN A 23 -29.23 -4.07 11.28
N GLY A 24 -30.51 -3.83 10.95
CA GLY A 24 -31.53 -4.88 10.92
C GLY A 24 -31.80 -5.47 12.30
N SER A 25 -31.71 -6.81 12.41
CA SER A 25 -31.85 -7.59 13.63
C SER A 25 -30.58 -7.65 14.49
N TRP A 26 -29.46 -7.11 14.00
CA TRP A 26 -28.17 -7.11 14.68
C TRP A 26 -27.90 -5.75 15.36
N ILE A 27 -27.17 -5.76 16.48
CA ILE A 27 -26.75 -4.55 17.21
C ILE A 27 -25.22 -4.46 17.16
N VAL A 28 -24.68 -3.31 16.82
CA VAL A 28 -23.23 -3.06 16.81
C VAL A 28 -22.90 -2.02 17.86
N LEU A 29 -22.19 -2.42 18.90
CA LEU A 29 -21.71 -1.58 19.99
C LEU A 29 -20.28 -1.11 19.71
N PHE A 30 -19.96 0.11 20.08
CA PHE A 30 -18.65 0.73 20.03
C PHE A 30 -18.35 1.27 21.42
N MET A 31 -17.26 0.83 22.04
CA MET A 31 -16.95 1.08 23.44
C MET A 31 -15.55 1.65 23.55
N GLY A 32 -15.40 2.80 24.20
CA GLY A 32 -14.10 3.37 24.54
C GLY A 32 -13.66 2.95 25.93
N ASN A 33 -12.38 2.69 26.16
CA ASN A 33 -11.84 2.39 27.48
C ASN A 33 -10.86 3.45 28.01
N SER A 34 -10.48 3.33 29.28
CA SER A 34 -9.51 4.21 29.96
C SER A 34 -8.13 4.22 29.32
N ASP A 35 -7.81 3.18 28.55
CA ASP A 35 -6.50 2.97 27.92
C ASP A 35 -6.46 3.54 26.49
N GLY A 36 -7.52 4.26 26.08
CA GLY A 36 -7.59 4.95 24.78
C GLY A 36 -7.89 4.03 23.60
N GLN A 37 -8.48 2.86 23.86
CA GLN A 37 -8.94 1.94 22.83
C GLN A 37 -10.40 2.17 22.48
N LEU A 38 -10.72 2.05 21.19
CA LEU A 38 -12.08 1.93 20.68
C LEU A 38 -12.34 0.47 20.27
N ILE A 39 -13.32 -0.16 20.89
CA ILE A 39 -13.67 -1.57 20.75
C ILE A 39 -15.04 -1.69 20.08
N LYS A 40 -15.16 -2.48 19.01
CA LYS A 40 -16.42 -2.82 18.35
C LYS A 40 -16.90 -4.19 18.79
N LEU A 41 -18.18 -4.34 19.14
CA LEU A 41 -18.81 -5.62 19.47
C LEU A 41 -20.12 -5.74 18.70
N VAL A 42 -20.30 -6.79 17.91
CA VAL A 42 -21.57 -7.07 17.24
C VAL A 42 -22.38 -8.04 18.09
N LEU A 43 -23.69 -7.85 18.21
CA LEU A 43 -24.66 -8.78 18.80
C LEU A 43 -25.58 -9.28 17.68
N ASP A 44 -25.83 -10.59 17.65
CA ASP A 44 -26.78 -11.19 16.72
C ASP A 44 -28.24 -11.00 17.13
N GLU A 45 -29.17 -11.60 16.39
CA GLU A 45 -30.63 -11.48 16.61
C GLU A 45 -31.08 -12.01 17.98
N ASN A 46 -30.28 -12.88 18.61
CA ASN A 46 -30.53 -13.46 19.92
C ASN A 46 -29.72 -12.77 21.03
N TYR A 47 -29.12 -11.60 20.76
CA TYR A 47 -28.22 -10.88 21.64
C TYR A 47 -26.95 -11.65 22.01
N THR A 48 -26.56 -12.63 21.20
CA THR A 48 -25.30 -13.35 21.39
C THR A 48 -24.16 -12.45 20.91
N PRO A 49 -23.19 -12.13 21.78
CA PRO A 49 -22.06 -11.31 21.36
C PRO A 49 -21.18 -12.08 20.39
N SER A 50 -20.99 -11.51 19.21
CA SER A 50 -19.84 -11.77 18.36
C SER A 50 -18.57 -11.30 19.06
N CYS A 51 -17.47 -11.45 18.37
CA CYS A 51 -16.19 -11.26 18.97
C CYS A 51 -15.75 -9.75 18.93
N PRO A 52 -15.32 -9.14 20.06
CA PRO A 52 -14.92 -7.74 20.14
C PRO A 52 -13.64 -7.42 19.34
N THR A 53 -13.68 -6.40 18.49
CA THR A 53 -12.55 -5.96 17.65
C THR A 53 -12.07 -4.57 18.06
N VAL A 54 -10.78 -4.40 18.33
CA VAL A 54 -10.19 -3.06 18.54
C VAL A 54 -10.07 -2.34 17.19
N LEU A 55 -10.81 -1.25 17.03
CA LEU A 55 -10.80 -0.42 15.82
C LEU A 55 -9.73 0.68 15.87
N TYR A 56 -9.28 1.06 17.06
CA TYR A 56 -8.25 2.07 17.26
C TYR A 56 -7.62 1.92 18.65
N LYS A 57 -6.32 2.18 18.75
CA LYS A 57 -5.57 2.29 20.02
C LYS A 57 -4.70 3.55 19.93
N SER A 58 -4.71 4.36 20.99
CA SER A 58 -3.87 5.56 21.08
C SER A 58 -2.48 5.19 21.63
N ASP A 59 -1.41 5.77 21.06
CA ASP A 59 -0.03 5.53 21.52
C ASP A 59 0.31 6.23 22.85
N ASP A 60 -0.38 7.34 23.16
CA ASP A 60 -0.15 8.20 24.33
C ASP A 60 -0.91 7.77 25.62
N GLU A 61 -1.53 6.58 25.67
CA GLU A 61 -2.38 6.02 26.76
C GLU A 61 -3.29 7.05 27.48
N ARG A 62 -4.46 7.36 26.91
CA ARG A 62 -5.46 8.26 27.54
C ARG A 62 -6.89 7.81 27.25
N ALA A 63 -7.76 7.91 28.27
CA ALA A 63 -9.17 7.50 28.18
C ALA A 63 -9.93 8.14 27.00
N VAL A 64 -10.77 7.35 26.35
CA VAL A 64 -11.75 7.85 25.39
C VAL A 64 -12.82 8.64 26.15
N PHE A 65 -13.10 9.86 25.74
CA PHE A 65 -14.12 10.67 26.40
C PHE A 65 -15.51 10.03 26.23
N PRO A 66 -16.42 10.17 27.20
CA PRO A 66 -17.76 9.55 27.19
C PRO A 66 -18.59 9.82 25.92
N ARG A 67 -18.36 10.95 25.25
CA ARG A 67 -19.06 11.34 24.02
C ARG A 67 -18.33 10.86 22.78
N MET A 68 -18.90 9.85 22.12
CA MET A 68 -18.54 9.43 20.77
C MET A 68 -19.69 9.76 19.82
N HIS A 69 -19.36 10.23 18.63
CA HIS A 69 -20.37 10.60 17.62
C HIS A 69 -20.06 9.89 16.32
N PHE A 70 -21.02 9.12 15.79
CA PHE A 70 -20.92 8.65 14.42
C PHE A 70 -20.81 9.85 13.49
N ASP A 71 -20.00 9.72 12.46
CA ASP A 71 -19.87 10.77 11.46
C ASP A 71 -21.22 10.93 10.75
N PRO A 72 -21.84 12.12 10.83
CA PRO A 72 -23.19 12.33 10.32
C PRO A 72 -23.24 12.34 8.78
N VAL A 73 -22.10 12.54 8.12
CA VAL A 73 -21.98 12.60 6.65
C VAL A 73 -21.48 11.28 6.07
N ASP A 74 -20.66 10.55 6.82
CA ASP A 74 -20.05 9.30 6.37
C ASP A 74 -20.15 8.25 7.48
N SER A 75 -21.27 7.54 7.50
CA SER A 75 -21.61 6.51 8.48
C SER A 75 -20.59 5.35 8.59
N LYS A 76 -19.55 5.36 7.75
CA LYS A 76 -18.38 4.48 7.83
C LYS A 76 -17.39 4.90 8.93
N TYR A 77 -17.58 6.04 9.60
CA TYR A 77 -16.66 6.54 10.62
C TYR A 77 -17.37 6.95 11.92
N ILE A 78 -16.62 6.89 13.01
CA ILE A 78 -17.01 7.39 14.34
C ILE A 78 -15.91 8.33 14.84
N TYR A 79 -16.32 9.49 15.35
CA TYR A 79 -15.45 10.43 16.03
C TYR A 79 -15.33 10.04 17.50
N ILE A 80 -14.09 9.84 17.92
CA ILE A 80 -13.72 9.69 19.33
C ILE A 80 -12.91 10.89 19.78
N ALA A 81 -13.23 11.43 20.94
CA ALA A 81 -12.44 12.47 21.57
C ALA A 81 -11.47 11.85 22.58
N LEU A 82 -10.21 12.28 22.50
CA LEU A 82 -9.13 11.99 23.45
C LEU A 82 -8.64 13.32 24.03
N ARG A 83 -7.87 13.30 25.11
CA ARG A 83 -7.51 14.51 25.88
C ARG A 83 -6.85 15.65 25.07
N LYS A 84 -6.16 15.34 23.97
CA LYS A 84 -5.43 16.32 23.13
C LYS A 84 -5.82 16.29 21.65
N GLN A 85 -6.72 15.39 21.24
CA GLN A 85 -7.02 15.16 19.83
C GLN A 85 -8.40 14.55 19.65
N ILE A 86 -9.04 14.84 18.53
CA ILE A 86 -10.24 14.15 18.06
C ILE A 86 -9.81 13.25 16.90
N ARG A 87 -10.21 11.98 16.93
CA ARG A 87 -9.88 11.00 15.89
C ARG A 87 -11.13 10.45 15.23
N ARG A 88 -11.11 10.47 13.90
CA ARG A 88 -12.12 9.87 13.04
C ARG A 88 -11.68 8.43 12.73
N VAL A 89 -12.39 7.45 13.27
CA VAL A 89 -12.03 6.03 13.19
C VAL A 89 -13.04 5.29 12.33
N SER A 90 -12.59 4.44 11.41
CA SER A 90 -13.52 3.66 10.60
C SER A 90 -14.25 2.62 11.44
N VAL A 91 -15.57 2.52 11.29
CA VAL A 91 -16.45 1.60 12.03
C VAL A 91 -16.34 0.15 11.59
N VAL A 92 -15.58 -0.13 10.51
CA VAL A 92 -15.41 -1.48 9.98
C VAL A 92 -14.09 -1.64 9.21
N ARG A 93 -13.54 -2.86 9.15
CA ARG A 93 -12.31 -3.19 8.41
C ARG A 93 -12.49 -4.49 7.61
N CYS A 94 -13.35 -4.48 6.58
CA CYS A 94 -13.66 -5.69 5.81
C CYS A 94 -12.49 -6.22 4.97
N ALA A 95 -11.57 -5.32 4.57
CA ALA A 95 -10.40 -5.66 3.76
C ALA A 95 -9.42 -6.64 4.43
N LYS A 96 -9.57 -6.93 5.73
CA LYS A 96 -8.78 -7.96 6.43
C LYS A 96 -9.19 -9.39 6.05
N TYR A 97 -10.35 -9.56 5.41
CA TYR A 97 -10.86 -10.87 5.00
C TYR A 97 -10.63 -11.07 3.50
N ASN A 98 -9.64 -11.91 3.16
CA ASN A 98 -9.18 -12.09 1.79
C ASN A 98 -9.93 -13.20 1.04
N THR A 99 -10.76 -13.99 1.73
CA THR A 99 -11.55 -15.07 1.12
C THR A 99 -13.04 -14.93 1.44
N LEU A 100 -13.89 -15.48 0.55
CA LEU A 100 -15.34 -15.54 0.75
C LEU A 100 -15.72 -16.25 2.05
N LYS A 101 -14.94 -17.28 2.42
CA LYS A 101 -15.15 -18.06 3.64
C LYS A 101 -14.87 -17.19 4.86
N ASP A 102 -13.73 -16.50 4.89
CA ASP A 102 -13.35 -15.63 6.01
C ASP A 102 -14.28 -14.42 6.14
N CYS A 103 -14.70 -13.84 5.02
CA CYS A 103 -15.64 -12.73 4.99
C CYS A 103 -17.01 -13.09 5.58
N ARG A 104 -17.49 -14.31 5.36
CA ARG A 104 -18.78 -14.80 5.91
C ARG A 104 -18.65 -15.26 7.35
N SER A 105 -17.53 -15.87 7.70
CA SER A 105 -17.23 -16.29 9.08
C SER A 105 -16.96 -15.11 10.02
N ALA A 106 -16.76 -13.90 9.49
CA ALA A 106 -16.58 -12.68 10.26
C ALA A 106 -17.80 -12.28 11.11
N LEU A 107 -19.01 -12.72 10.73
CA LEU A 107 -20.29 -12.36 11.39
C LEU A 107 -20.45 -10.86 11.65
N ASP A 108 -19.93 -10.02 10.74
CA ASP A 108 -19.99 -8.56 10.82
C ASP A 108 -21.05 -8.04 9.84
N PRO A 109 -22.19 -7.51 10.30
CA PRO A 109 -23.28 -7.05 9.43
C PRO A 109 -22.89 -5.81 8.60
N LEU A 110 -21.72 -5.23 8.85
CA LEU A 110 -21.17 -4.13 8.05
C LEU A 110 -20.21 -4.62 6.95
N CYS A 111 -19.95 -5.93 6.81
CA CYS A 111 -19.11 -6.52 5.77
C CYS A 111 -19.87 -7.50 4.85
N GLY A 112 -19.47 -7.57 3.59
CA GLY A 112 -20.01 -8.50 2.60
C GLY A 112 -19.03 -8.80 1.48
N TRP A 113 -19.16 -9.97 0.87
CA TRP A 113 -18.27 -10.39 -0.20
C TRP A 113 -18.73 -9.82 -1.55
N CYS A 114 -17.84 -9.09 -2.22
CA CYS A 114 -18.05 -8.65 -3.59
C CYS A 114 -17.52 -9.71 -4.55
N VAL A 115 -18.43 -10.31 -5.33
CA VAL A 115 -18.11 -11.36 -6.32
C VAL A 115 -17.24 -10.81 -7.45
N ASN A 116 -17.53 -9.60 -7.95
CA ASN A 116 -16.83 -9.01 -9.10
C ASN A 116 -15.37 -8.67 -8.78
N THR A 117 -15.07 -8.26 -7.55
CA THR A 117 -13.72 -7.88 -7.12
C THR A 117 -13.03 -8.96 -6.30
N GLN A 118 -13.69 -10.11 -6.08
CA GLN A 118 -13.22 -11.20 -5.21
C GLN A 118 -12.66 -10.72 -3.86
N ARG A 119 -13.33 -9.76 -3.21
CA ARG A 119 -12.84 -9.13 -1.97
C ARG A 119 -13.98 -8.90 -0.99
N CYS A 120 -13.67 -8.95 0.31
CA CYS A 120 -14.61 -8.57 1.35
C CYS A 120 -14.64 -7.05 1.51
N VAL A 121 -15.81 -6.46 1.31
CA VAL A 121 -16.02 -5.02 1.27
C VAL A 121 -17.09 -4.60 2.28
N GLN A 122 -17.12 -3.31 2.62
CA GLN A 122 -18.12 -2.76 3.53
C GLN A 122 -19.50 -2.67 2.87
N CYS A 123 -20.54 -3.15 3.53
CA CYS A 123 -21.91 -3.27 3.01
C CYS A 123 -22.73 -1.98 3.05
N ILE A 124 -22.17 -0.84 3.47
CA ILE A 124 -22.98 0.37 3.70
C ILE A 124 -23.17 1.14 2.39
N SER A 125 -24.37 0.94 1.83
CA SER A 125 -25.07 1.70 0.78
C SER A 125 -24.41 1.79 -0.59
N SER A 126 -24.49 0.69 -1.36
CA SER A 126 -24.57 0.63 -2.85
C SER A 126 -24.86 -0.81 -3.33
N GLY A 127 -26.07 -1.34 -3.08
CA GLY A 127 -26.67 -2.41 -3.92
C GLY A 127 -26.36 -3.89 -3.63
N CYS A 128 -26.23 -4.34 -2.38
CA CYS A 128 -26.12 -5.78 -2.06
C CYS A 128 -27.30 -6.25 -1.17
N HIS A 129 -28.00 -7.34 -1.53
CA HIS A 129 -29.06 -7.96 -0.68
C HIS A 129 -28.63 -9.33 -0.15
N TRP A 130 -29.07 -9.66 1.06
CA TRP A 130 -28.86 -10.95 1.73
C TRP A 130 -30.04 -11.91 1.47
N SER A 131 -29.75 -13.11 0.94
CA SER A 131 -30.77 -14.13 0.63
C SER A 131 -30.87 -15.19 1.74
N SER A 132 -32.06 -15.33 2.33
CA SER A 132 -32.34 -16.27 3.43
C SER A 132 -32.29 -17.75 3.04
N SER A 133 -32.45 -18.09 1.76
CA SER A 133 -32.32 -19.47 1.25
C SER A 133 -30.88 -19.89 0.96
N SER A 134 -29.98 -18.93 0.66
CA SER A 134 -28.58 -19.20 0.28
C SER A 134 -27.54 -18.76 1.32
N LYS A 135 -27.98 -18.07 2.39
CA LYS A 135 -27.13 -17.46 3.42
C LYS A 135 -25.99 -16.57 2.86
N ARG A 136 -26.08 -16.05 1.63
CA ARG A 136 -25.09 -15.16 0.99
C ARG A 136 -25.70 -13.82 0.60
N CYS A 137 -24.82 -12.86 0.33
CA CYS A 137 -25.16 -11.58 -0.30
C CYS A 137 -25.01 -11.69 -1.83
N GLY A 138 -25.96 -11.15 -2.62
CA GLY A 138 -25.97 -11.23 -4.09
C GLY A 138 -26.73 -10.10 -4.81
N TRP A 139 -26.41 -9.92 -6.10
CA TRP A 139 -26.86 -8.85 -7.03
C TRP A 139 -28.03 -9.30 -7.94
N THR A 140 -28.87 -8.39 -8.44
CA THR A 140 -29.73 -8.57 -9.65
C THR A 140 -29.68 -7.28 -10.48
N GLN A 141 -29.86 -7.21 -11.82
CA GLN A 141 -30.69 -8.00 -12.74
C GLN A 141 -30.12 -8.10 -14.19
N GLY A 142 -30.35 -9.25 -14.81
CA GLY A 142 -30.52 -9.48 -16.26
C GLY A 142 -31.25 -10.83 -16.44
N ARG A 143 -32.35 -10.86 -17.20
CA ARG A 143 -33.33 -11.98 -17.29
C ARG A 143 -32.78 -13.20 -18.04
N GLU A 144 -32.80 -14.39 -17.43
CA GLU A 144 -33.33 -15.70 -17.91
C GLU A 144 -32.86 -16.89 -17.02
N PRO A 145 -33.46 -18.11 -17.12
CA PRO A 145 -34.04 -18.79 -15.97
C PRO A 145 -33.15 -19.80 -15.24
N GLN A 146 -33.63 -20.13 -14.04
CA GLN A 146 -33.12 -21.09 -13.06
C GLN A 146 -32.44 -22.34 -13.65
N LEU A 147 -31.21 -22.58 -13.23
CA LEU A 147 -30.62 -23.92 -13.20
C LEU A 147 -30.19 -24.26 -11.77
N ASN A 148 -30.86 -25.27 -11.23
CA ASN A 148 -30.55 -25.95 -9.97
C ASN A 148 -29.11 -26.48 -10.01
N ILE A 149 -28.32 -26.14 -8.99
CA ILE A 149 -27.15 -26.93 -8.59
C ILE A 149 -27.22 -27.12 -7.07
N GLN A 150 -28.17 -27.96 -6.65
CA GLN A 150 -27.85 -28.94 -5.62
C GLN A 150 -27.07 -30.06 -6.33
N ASP A 151 -26.10 -30.65 -5.63
CA ASP A 151 -25.26 -31.78 -6.06
C ASP A 151 -23.93 -31.46 -6.77
N ALA A 152 -22.99 -30.88 -6.02
CA ALA A 152 -21.55 -31.16 -6.19
C ALA A 152 -20.77 -30.68 -4.95
N CYS A 153 -20.92 -31.37 -3.82
CA CYS A 153 -19.97 -31.44 -2.69
C CYS A 153 -20.59 -32.27 -1.54
N LYS A 154 -21.13 -33.45 -1.85
CA LYS A 154 -21.71 -34.34 -0.83
C LYS A 154 -20.86 -35.58 -0.48
N ASP A 155 -19.75 -35.82 -1.18
CA ASP A 155 -18.93 -37.00 -0.91
C ASP A 155 -17.51 -36.62 -0.47
N LEU A 156 -17.32 -36.57 0.85
CA LEU A 156 -16.08 -36.93 1.57
C LEU A 156 -16.35 -36.82 3.10
N LEU A 157 -17.36 -37.55 3.58
CA LEU A 157 -17.45 -37.93 4.98
C LEU A 157 -16.78 -39.31 5.11
N SER A 158 -15.47 -39.33 5.34
CA SER A 158 -14.85 -40.48 6.00
C SER A 158 -15.09 -40.33 7.50
N GLU A 159 -15.51 -41.41 8.17
CA GLU A 159 -15.64 -41.49 9.62
C GLU A 159 -14.29 -41.22 10.30
N TYR A 160 -14.04 -39.96 10.68
CA TYR A 160 -12.96 -39.63 11.61
C TYR A 160 -13.47 -39.89 13.03
N LYS A 161 -12.72 -40.65 13.81
CA LYS A 161 -12.95 -40.74 15.25
C LYS A 161 -12.62 -39.37 15.85
N GLU A 162 -13.56 -38.80 16.62
CA GLU A 162 -13.38 -37.46 17.17
C GLU A 162 -12.13 -37.40 18.08
N PRO A 163 -11.25 -36.39 17.88
CA PRO A 163 -10.06 -36.24 18.70
C PRO A 163 -10.40 -35.60 20.06
N GLU A 164 -9.72 -36.10 21.10
CA GLU A 164 -9.92 -35.68 22.50
C GLU A 164 -8.62 -35.14 23.09
N ILE A 165 -8.69 -34.01 23.82
CA ILE A 165 -7.55 -33.41 24.51
C ILE A 165 -7.57 -33.87 25.97
N LEU A 166 -6.49 -34.51 26.43
CA LEU A 166 -6.34 -34.97 27.81
C LEU A 166 -5.48 -34.02 28.65
N SER A 167 -4.33 -33.58 28.14
CA SER A 167 -3.46 -32.64 28.84
C SER A 167 -2.62 -31.76 27.91
N LEU A 168 -2.20 -30.62 28.45
CA LEU A 168 -1.33 -29.64 27.79
C LEU A 168 -0.16 -29.27 28.72
N GLU A 169 1.07 -29.48 28.27
CA GLU A 169 2.26 -29.22 29.08
C GLU A 169 3.29 -28.35 28.33
N PRO A 170 3.56 -27.11 28.79
CA PRO A 170 2.86 -26.37 29.84
C PRO A 170 1.60 -25.66 29.32
N HIS A 171 0.63 -25.45 30.22
CA HIS A 171 -0.57 -24.64 29.97
C HIS A 171 -0.40 -23.16 30.36
N LYS A 172 0.72 -22.78 31.01
CA LYS A 172 1.08 -21.39 31.35
C LYS A 172 2.33 -20.98 30.59
N VAL A 173 2.27 -19.83 29.94
CA VAL A 173 3.36 -19.29 29.10
C VAL A 173 3.53 -17.79 29.33
N SER A 174 4.65 -17.24 28.87
CA SER A 174 4.81 -15.79 28.76
C SER A 174 3.96 -15.23 27.61
N PHE A 175 3.63 -13.94 27.62
CA PHE A 175 2.94 -13.28 26.51
C PHE A 175 3.71 -13.35 25.17
N ASN A 176 5.00 -13.68 25.19
CA ASN A 176 5.80 -13.92 23.98
C ASN A 176 5.56 -15.31 23.35
N GLY A 177 4.69 -16.14 23.94
CA GLY A 177 4.40 -17.49 23.46
C GLY A 177 5.38 -18.53 24.00
N ARG A 178 5.36 -19.72 23.40
CA ARG A 178 6.25 -20.84 23.72
C ARG A 178 6.36 -21.82 22.56
N ASN A 179 7.56 -22.33 22.29
CA ASN A 179 7.78 -23.35 21.27
C ASN A 179 7.75 -24.78 21.86
N ASN A 180 7.47 -25.77 21.01
CA ASN A 180 7.52 -27.20 21.33
C ASN A 180 6.63 -27.63 22.51
N VAL A 181 5.38 -27.17 22.51
CA VAL A 181 4.40 -27.52 23.54
C VAL A 181 3.80 -28.90 23.25
N LEU A 182 3.80 -29.77 24.26
CA LEU A 182 3.29 -31.13 24.15
C LEU A 182 1.81 -31.18 24.51
N LEU A 183 1.00 -31.69 23.58
CA LEU A 183 -0.41 -32.00 23.80
C LEU A 183 -0.59 -33.51 23.82
N ARG A 184 -1.21 -34.04 24.88
CA ARG A 184 -1.59 -35.46 25.00
C ARG A 184 -3.09 -35.63 24.85
N GLY A 185 -3.53 -36.66 24.15
CA GLY A 185 -4.92 -36.85 23.78
C GLY A 185 -5.23 -38.25 23.23
N ARG A 186 -6.32 -38.35 22.46
CA ARG A 186 -6.73 -39.56 21.73
C ARG A 186 -7.15 -39.19 20.31
N ASN A 187 -6.92 -40.09 19.35
CA ASN A 187 -7.22 -39.93 17.92
C ASN A 187 -6.58 -38.66 17.30
N LEU A 188 -5.40 -38.28 17.78
CA LEU A 188 -4.73 -37.02 17.40
C LEU A 188 -4.01 -37.08 16.04
N ASP A 189 -3.90 -38.26 15.44
CA ASP A 189 -3.23 -38.56 14.17
C ASP A 189 -3.86 -37.83 12.97
N SER A 190 -5.14 -37.45 13.09
CA SER A 190 -5.89 -36.71 12.06
C SER A 190 -5.86 -35.19 12.24
N VAL A 191 -5.22 -34.67 13.30
CA VAL A 191 -5.19 -33.23 13.60
C VAL A 191 -4.22 -32.51 12.65
N THR A 192 -4.67 -31.40 12.07
CA THR A 192 -3.90 -30.63 11.08
C THR A 192 -3.30 -29.34 11.67
N LYS A 193 -3.96 -28.74 12.66
CA LYS A 193 -3.54 -27.50 13.32
C LYS A 193 -4.23 -27.32 14.67
N ILE A 194 -3.66 -26.49 15.53
CA ILE A 194 -4.27 -26.01 16.76
C ILE A 194 -4.89 -24.63 16.52
N ARG A 195 -6.09 -24.41 17.02
CA ARG A 195 -6.76 -23.12 17.00
C ARG A 195 -6.86 -22.58 18.41
N ILE A 196 -6.26 -21.42 18.63
CA ILE A 196 -6.21 -20.72 19.92
C ILE A 196 -7.07 -19.47 19.83
N GLN A 197 -8.10 -19.41 20.66
CA GLN A 197 -9.09 -18.35 20.68
C GLN A 197 -9.19 -17.74 22.08
N GLY A 198 -8.83 -16.46 22.21
CA GLY A 198 -9.00 -15.75 23.46
C GLY A 198 -10.47 -15.45 23.73
N ASP A 199 -10.89 -15.41 25.00
CA ASP A 199 -12.25 -15.02 25.40
C ASP A 199 -12.62 -13.58 24.93
N LEU A 200 -11.62 -12.79 24.53
CA LEU A 200 -11.72 -11.42 24.00
C LEU A 200 -11.10 -11.24 22.59
N GLY A 201 -10.61 -12.32 21.95
CA GLY A 201 -9.80 -12.28 20.73
C GLY A 201 -10.49 -12.93 19.53
N CYS A 202 -10.64 -12.18 18.44
CA CYS A 202 -11.59 -12.50 17.35
C CYS A 202 -10.97 -12.95 16.05
N ILE A 203 -9.66 -13.03 16.08
CA ILE A 203 -8.87 -13.74 15.11
C ILE A 203 -8.30 -14.90 15.91
N ALA A 204 -8.83 -16.10 15.67
CA ALA A 204 -8.26 -17.30 16.26
C ALA A 204 -6.85 -17.47 15.69
N LYS A 205 -5.84 -17.54 16.54
CA LYS A 205 -4.47 -17.78 16.12
C LYS A 205 -4.34 -19.27 15.84
N GLU A 206 -3.88 -19.61 14.65
CA GLU A 206 -3.67 -21.01 14.25
C GLU A 206 -2.20 -21.35 14.31
N SER A 207 -1.90 -22.55 14.81
CA SER A 207 -0.54 -23.07 14.92
C SER A 207 -0.47 -24.44 14.26
N PRO A 208 0.50 -24.69 13.36
CA PRO A 208 0.70 -26.01 12.78
C PRO A 208 1.10 -27.01 13.87
N VAL A 209 0.73 -28.28 13.67
CA VAL A 209 1.16 -29.38 14.53
C VAL A 209 2.35 -30.11 13.91
N PHE A 210 3.20 -30.64 14.78
CA PHE A 210 4.42 -31.38 14.48
C PHE A 210 4.34 -32.74 15.17
N ASP A 211 4.91 -33.77 14.53
CA ASP A 211 4.96 -35.15 15.02
C ASP A 211 3.62 -35.70 15.55
N PRO A 212 2.50 -35.61 14.80
CA PRO A 212 1.22 -36.12 15.27
C PRO A 212 1.23 -37.66 15.35
N SER A 213 0.95 -38.19 16.55
CA SER A 213 0.64 -39.60 16.81
C SER A 213 -0.82 -39.74 17.24
N SER A 214 -1.30 -40.98 17.42
CA SER A 214 -2.67 -41.22 17.90
C SER A 214 -2.95 -40.63 19.30
N ASP A 215 -1.91 -40.38 20.08
CA ASP A 215 -1.96 -40.03 21.51
C ASP A 215 -1.22 -38.75 21.88
N THR A 216 -0.33 -38.23 21.02
CA THR A 216 0.44 -37.01 21.28
C THR A 216 0.64 -36.17 20.02
N LEU A 217 0.83 -34.86 20.19
CA LEU A 217 1.31 -33.97 19.14
C LEU A 217 2.10 -32.81 19.76
N VAL A 218 2.93 -32.16 18.96
CA VAL A 218 3.71 -30.99 19.36
C VAL A 218 3.25 -29.77 18.55
N PHE A 219 3.20 -28.58 19.16
CA PHE A 219 2.87 -27.34 18.44
C PHE A 219 3.47 -26.11 19.13
N ASN A 220 3.43 -24.96 18.47
CA ASN A 220 3.93 -23.71 19.04
C ASN A 220 2.77 -22.82 19.52
N ILE A 221 2.89 -22.26 20.73
CA ILE A 221 1.97 -21.24 21.22
C ILE A 221 2.48 -19.86 20.74
N PRO A 222 1.72 -19.15 19.89
CA PRO A 222 2.15 -17.86 19.34
C PRO A 222 2.11 -16.74 20.40
N PRO A 223 2.81 -15.61 20.19
CA PRO A 223 2.74 -14.45 21.08
C PRO A 223 1.31 -13.90 21.20
N SER A 224 0.99 -13.29 22.34
CA SER A 224 -0.28 -12.63 22.65
C SER A 224 -0.08 -11.14 22.97
N GLU A 225 -1.03 -10.30 22.55
CA GLU A 225 -1.01 -8.84 22.81
C GLU A 225 -1.45 -8.47 24.24
N SER A 226 -2.02 -9.43 24.97
CA SER A 226 -2.50 -9.24 26.34
C SER A 226 -2.23 -10.47 27.21
N LYS A 227 -2.11 -10.21 28.52
CA LYS A 227 -2.03 -11.24 29.56
C LYS A 227 -3.43 -11.77 29.84
N GLY A 228 -3.54 -13.06 30.12
CA GLY A 228 -4.82 -13.68 30.44
C GLY A 228 -4.98 -15.07 29.85
N THR A 229 -6.17 -15.61 30.04
CA THR A 229 -6.52 -16.98 29.71
C THR A 229 -7.21 -17.05 28.35
N VAL A 230 -6.82 -18.00 27.50
CA VAL A 230 -7.40 -18.26 26.19
C VAL A 230 -7.78 -19.73 26.05
N LYS A 231 -8.79 -20.03 25.23
CA LYS A 231 -9.22 -21.40 24.93
C LYS A 231 -8.52 -21.92 23.69
N MET A 232 -8.32 -23.23 23.63
CA MET A 232 -7.64 -23.94 22.56
C MET A 232 -8.44 -25.18 22.18
N CYS A 233 -8.49 -25.49 20.88
CA CYS A 233 -8.98 -26.75 20.36
C CYS A 233 -8.09 -27.29 19.24
N VAL A 234 -8.21 -28.59 18.97
CA VAL A 234 -7.56 -29.24 17.83
C VAL A 234 -8.46 -29.15 16.59
N VAL A 235 -7.86 -28.97 15.40
CA VAL A 235 -8.59 -28.82 14.14
C VAL A 235 -8.29 -29.95 13.17
N THR A 236 -9.35 -30.64 12.73
CA THR A 236 -9.34 -31.73 11.75
C THR A 236 -9.38 -31.19 10.30
N PRO A 237 -9.15 -32.02 9.26
CA PRO A 237 -9.09 -31.56 7.86
C PRO A 237 -10.38 -30.92 7.33
N ASP A 238 -11.52 -31.27 7.94
CA ASP A 238 -12.83 -30.65 7.69
C ASP A 238 -12.99 -29.26 8.35
N ASN A 239 -11.94 -28.76 9.00
CA ASN A 239 -11.83 -27.47 9.67
C ASN A 239 -12.76 -27.30 10.89
N ARG A 240 -13.27 -28.42 11.46
CA ARG A 240 -13.98 -28.44 12.74
C ARG A 240 -13.02 -28.44 13.93
N CYS A 241 -13.49 -27.92 15.05
CA CYS A 241 -12.73 -27.65 16.28
C CYS A 241 -13.21 -28.63 17.35
N HIS A 242 -12.29 -29.46 17.84
CA HIS A 242 -12.58 -30.58 18.74
C HIS A 242 -11.75 -30.46 20.02
N GLY A 243 -12.34 -30.85 21.15
CA GLY A 243 -11.75 -30.66 22.47
C GLY A 243 -11.68 -29.19 22.91
N ASN A 244 -11.44 -28.98 24.20
CA ASN A 244 -11.27 -27.64 24.77
C ASN A 244 -10.23 -27.70 25.88
N SER A 245 -9.20 -26.87 25.78
CA SER A 245 -8.15 -26.73 26.80
C SER A 245 -7.73 -25.28 26.92
N ILE A 246 -7.04 -24.93 28.00
CA ILE A 246 -6.82 -23.56 28.42
C ILE A 246 -5.32 -23.23 28.39
N ILE A 247 -4.97 -22.10 27.81
CA ILE A 247 -3.62 -21.52 27.83
C ILE A 247 -3.67 -20.19 28.60
N THR A 248 -2.73 -19.96 29.52
CA THR A 248 -2.63 -18.72 30.29
C THR A 248 -1.35 -17.96 29.94
N TYR A 249 -1.47 -16.76 29.37
CA TYR A 249 -0.38 -15.83 29.09
C TYR A 249 -0.06 -14.94 30.30
N SER A 250 1.20 -14.94 30.71
CA SER A 250 1.73 -14.22 31.88
C SER A 250 2.85 -13.24 31.50
N SER A 251 3.40 -12.51 32.47
CA SER A 251 4.47 -11.53 32.22
C SER A 251 5.79 -12.17 31.75
N GLN A 252 6.66 -11.41 31.08
CA GLN A 252 8.02 -11.87 30.72
C GLN A 252 8.87 -12.17 31.97
N PRO A 253 9.86 -13.08 31.86
CA PRO A 253 10.82 -13.31 32.92
C PRO A 253 11.72 -12.09 33.13
N ARG A 254 12.14 -11.88 34.38
CA ARG A 254 13.12 -10.84 34.73
C ARG A 254 14.21 -11.43 35.59
N CYS A 255 15.44 -11.32 35.11
CA CYS A 255 16.66 -11.71 35.82
C CYS A 255 16.93 -10.74 36.97
N THR A 256 17.20 -11.25 38.16
CA THR A 256 17.60 -10.43 39.33
C THR A 256 18.93 -10.86 39.95
N GLY A 257 19.47 -12.01 39.55
CA GLY A 257 20.78 -12.47 40.00
C GLY A 257 21.24 -13.76 39.33
N VAL A 258 22.55 -13.99 39.35
CA VAL A 258 23.19 -15.22 38.86
C VAL A 258 24.19 -15.70 39.92
N GLN A 259 24.09 -16.98 40.31
CA GLN A 259 24.91 -17.58 41.35
C GLN A 259 25.31 -19.02 40.98
N PRO A 260 26.60 -19.39 40.99
CA PRO A 260 27.77 -18.52 41.16
C PRO A 260 28.01 -17.62 39.92
N ARG A 261 28.71 -16.50 40.11
CA ARG A 261 29.02 -15.52 39.05
C ARG A 261 30.15 -15.94 38.09
N ASN A 262 30.74 -17.10 38.30
CA ASN A 262 31.79 -17.61 37.43
C ASN A 262 31.72 -19.13 37.24
N SER A 263 32.34 -19.63 36.17
CA SER A 263 32.50 -21.06 35.86
C SER A 263 33.88 -21.37 35.29
N TRP A 264 34.28 -22.64 35.23
CA TRP A 264 35.53 -23.08 34.60
C TRP A 264 35.34 -23.44 33.11
N ARG A 265 36.39 -23.29 32.30
CA ARG A 265 36.33 -23.43 30.82
C ARG A 265 35.89 -24.80 30.32
N SER A 266 36.20 -25.88 31.04
CA SER A 266 35.77 -27.23 30.70
C SER A 266 34.25 -27.45 30.85
N GLY A 267 33.55 -26.57 31.58
CA GLY A 267 32.11 -26.64 31.76
C GLY A 267 31.63 -27.73 32.74
N GLY A 268 30.32 -27.82 32.93
CA GLY A 268 29.67 -28.74 33.87
C GLY A 268 29.40 -28.15 35.27
N ARG A 269 29.57 -26.84 35.47
CA ARG A 269 29.15 -26.17 36.72
C ARG A 269 27.66 -25.87 36.68
N LYS A 270 26.96 -26.12 37.79
CA LYS A 270 25.53 -25.79 37.93
C LYS A 270 25.39 -24.31 38.26
N ILE A 271 24.84 -23.53 37.34
CA ILE A 271 24.60 -22.09 37.49
C ILE A 271 23.13 -21.86 37.77
N HIS A 272 22.81 -21.21 38.88
CA HIS A 272 21.47 -20.77 39.24
C HIS A 272 21.24 -19.34 38.76
N VAL A 273 20.10 -19.12 38.11
CA VAL A 273 19.61 -17.81 37.68
C VAL A 273 18.34 -17.52 38.45
N GLN A 274 18.38 -16.43 39.20
CA GLN A 274 17.33 -16.00 40.11
C GLN A 274 16.52 -14.88 39.48
N GLY A 275 15.23 -14.87 39.75
CA GLY A 275 14.36 -13.77 39.35
C GLY A 275 12.88 -14.12 39.34
N THR A 276 12.12 -13.46 38.48
CA THR A 276 10.66 -13.63 38.42
C THR A 276 10.26 -14.32 37.12
N ASN A 277 9.22 -15.15 37.19
CA ASN A 277 8.63 -15.88 36.07
C ASN A 277 9.63 -16.79 35.31
N MET A 278 10.61 -17.35 36.02
CA MET A 278 11.69 -18.16 35.45
C MET A 278 11.23 -19.49 34.84
N GLU A 279 10.03 -19.95 35.20
CA GLU A 279 9.39 -21.14 34.63
C GLU A 279 9.09 -21.03 33.12
N TYR A 280 9.12 -19.82 32.55
CA TYR A 280 8.88 -19.58 31.12
C TYR A 280 10.15 -19.59 30.26
N VAL A 281 11.36 -19.63 30.86
CA VAL A 281 12.61 -19.59 30.10
C VAL A 281 12.91 -20.96 29.49
N GLU A 282 13.01 -21.01 28.16
CA GLU A 282 13.23 -22.25 27.39
C GLU A 282 14.71 -22.63 27.31
N SER A 283 15.58 -21.63 27.13
CA SER A 283 17.02 -21.81 27.08
C SER A 283 17.75 -20.52 27.48
N VAL A 284 19.02 -20.65 27.85
CA VAL A 284 19.93 -19.54 28.11
C VAL A 284 20.93 -19.44 26.98
N ILE A 285 21.09 -18.25 26.43
CA ILE A 285 22.06 -17.95 25.38
C ILE A 285 23.28 -17.32 26.05
N VAL A 286 24.46 -17.85 25.73
CA VAL A 286 25.75 -17.29 26.14
C VAL A 286 26.38 -16.57 24.95
N GLN A 287 26.48 -15.24 25.02
CA GLN A 287 27.11 -14.40 24.00
C GLN A 287 28.58 -14.09 24.37
N PRO A 288 29.51 -13.93 23.40
CA PRO A 288 29.30 -13.85 21.95
C PRO A 288 29.21 -15.21 21.23
N SER A 289 29.42 -16.32 21.93
CA SER A 289 29.48 -17.66 21.33
C SER A 289 28.13 -18.19 20.80
N ASN A 290 27.01 -17.51 21.10
CA ASN A 290 25.64 -17.87 20.74
C ASN A 290 25.30 -19.35 21.05
N ILE A 291 25.80 -19.86 22.18
CA ILE A 291 25.54 -21.23 22.61
C ILE A 291 24.19 -21.28 23.34
N PHE A 292 23.31 -22.17 22.90
CA PHE A 292 22.00 -22.40 23.51
C PHE A 292 22.09 -23.49 24.59
N LEU A 293 21.85 -23.12 25.84
CA LEU A 293 21.91 -24.01 26.99
C LEU A 293 20.51 -24.33 27.48
N LYS A 294 20.19 -25.63 27.56
CA LYS A 294 18.92 -26.10 28.10
C LYS A 294 18.83 -25.75 29.58
N SER A 295 17.80 -25.02 29.96
CA SER A 295 17.49 -24.68 31.34
C SER A 295 16.66 -25.76 32.03
N GLN A 296 16.74 -25.80 33.36
CA GLN A 296 15.84 -26.55 34.22
C GLN A 296 15.28 -25.62 35.29
N TYR A 297 13.98 -25.67 35.52
CA TYR A 297 13.31 -24.86 36.53
C TYR A 297 13.11 -25.68 37.80
N ASP A 298 13.42 -25.10 38.96
CA ASP A 298 13.16 -25.70 40.26
C ASP A 298 11.98 -24.99 40.93
N ALA A 299 10.84 -25.68 41.00
CA ALA A 299 9.60 -25.12 41.56
C ALA A 299 9.70 -24.83 43.07
N SER A 300 10.64 -25.46 43.79
CA SER A 300 10.80 -25.27 45.23
C SER A 300 11.52 -23.97 45.58
N SER A 301 12.57 -23.64 44.81
CA SER A 301 13.36 -22.42 44.97
C SER A 301 12.85 -21.25 44.10
N ARG A 302 11.99 -21.53 43.11
CA ARG A 302 11.54 -20.60 42.05
C ARG A 302 12.67 -20.05 41.18
N ASP A 303 13.83 -20.68 41.24
CA ASP A 303 14.99 -20.35 40.43
C ASP A 303 15.09 -21.32 39.24
N MET A 304 15.70 -20.86 38.15
CA MET A 304 16.13 -21.75 37.08
C MET A 304 17.61 -22.04 37.21
N TRP A 305 18.07 -23.15 36.65
CA TRP A 305 19.48 -23.48 36.61
C TRP A 305 19.85 -24.15 35.29
N PHE A 306 21.12 -24.04 34.91
CA PHE A 306 21.68 -24.71 33.74
C PHE A 306 23.11 -25.17 34.04
N TYR A 307 23.63 -26.11 33.25
CA TYR A 307 25.03 -26.48 33.31
C TYR A 307 25.84 -25.63 32.34
N SER A 308 26.90 -24.99 32.81
CA SER A 308 27.81 -24.21 31.96
C SER A 308 28.43 -25.10 30.89
N HIS A 309 28.48 -24.66 29.63
CA HIS A 309 29.10 -25.43 28.55
C HIS A 309 30.60 -25.18 28.44
N ARG A 310 31.30 -26.05 27.71
CA ARG A 310 32.73 -25.88 27.42
C ARG A 310 32.91 -24.72 26.44
N ILE A 311 33.83 -23.80 26.73
CA ILE A 311 34.09 -22.63 25.89
C ILE A 311 35.58 -22.50 25.54
N GLU A 312 35.85 -22.14 24.28
CA GLU A 312 37.18 -21.79 23.78
C GLU A 312 37.20 -20.31 23.35
N GLY A 313 38.14 -19.51 23.88
CA GLY A 313 38.28 -18.08 23.55
C GLY A 313 37.75 -17.10 24.61
N SER A 314 37.57 -15.83 24.19
CA SER A 314 37.15 -14.56 24.85
C SER A 314 36.99 -14.50 26.37
N ASP A 315 37.33 -13.35 26.98
CA ASP A 315 37.27 -13.15 28.44
C ASP A 315 35.95 -12.53 28.96
N HIS A 316 35.04 -12.09 28.08
CA HIS A 316 33.75 -11.49 28.46
C HIS A 316 32.55 -12.21 27.84
N PHE A 317 31.59 -12.59 28.70
CA PHE A 317 30.35 -13.28 28.32
C PHE A 317 29.13 -12.60 28.93
N THR A 318 28.05 -12.53 28.16
CA THR A 318 26.74 -12.06 28.63
C THR A 318 25.70 -13.17 28.50
N LEU A 319 24.75 -13.20 29.44
CA LEU A 319 23.66 -14.17 29.46
C LEU A 319 22.38 -13.51 28.94
N SER A 320 21.67 -14.18 28.04
CA SER A 320 20.34 -13.79 27.59
C SER A 320 19.36 -14.94 27.78
N LEU A 321 18.15 -14.63 28.24
CA LEU A 321 17.08 -15.60 28.50
C LEU A 321 16.19 -15.67 27.25
N MET A 322 16.04 -16.87 26.69
CA MET A 322 15.20 -17.10 25.51
C MET A 322 13.79 -17.57 25.93
N VAL A 323 12.78 -16.89 25.40
CA VAL A 323 11.35 -17.16 25.65
C VAL A 323 10.60 -17.05 24.33
N GLY A 324 10.10 -18.17 23.80
CA GLY A 324 9.56 -18.22 22.44
C GLY A 324 10.60 -17.74 21.41
N ASN A 325 10.23 -16.72 20.63
CA ASN A 325 11.11 -16.10 19.62
C ASN A 325 11.74 -14.78 20.09
N SER A 326 11.78 -14.52 21.39
CA SER A 326 12.31 -13.29 21.97
C SER A 326 13.42 -13.57 22.98
N THR A 327 14.30 -12.60 23.14
CA THR A 327 15.46 -12.67 24.04
C THR A 327 15.43 -11.52 25.03
N GLU A 328 15.51 -11.84 26.32
CA GLU A 328 15.60 -10.86 27.41
C GLU A 328 17.03 -10.85 27.96
N ALA A 329 17.63 -9.68 28.11
CA ALA A 329 18.99 -9.54 28.66
C ALA A 329 19.00 -9.84 30.17
N CYS A 330 19.99 -10.63 30.62
CA CYS A 330 20.32 -10.75 32.04
C CYS A 330 21.63 -9.97 32.28
N ASP A 331 21.51 -8.69 32.62
CA ASP A 331 22.63 -7.75 32.86
C ASP A 331 23.33 -8.00 34.21
N HIS A 332 23.85 -9.21 34.40
CA HIS A 332 24.68 -9.57 35.55
C HIS A 332 26.01 -10.16 35.09
N ASP A 333 27.10 -9.71 35.71
CA ASP A 333 28.45 -10.14 35.39
C ASP A 333 28.60 -11.66 35.58
N PHE A 334 28.84 -12.38 34.48
CA PHE A 334 29.15 -13.80 34.45
C PHE A 334 30.45 -14.05 33.68
N SER A 335 31.38 -14.80 34.25
CA SER A 335 32.73 -14.98 33.70
C SER A 335 33.18 -16.44 33.65
N TYR A 336 33.96 -16.79 32.62
CA TYR A 336 34.62 -18.09 32.51
C TYR A 336 36.09 -17.99 32.89
N GLU A 337 36.46 -18.65 33.98
CA GLU A 337 37.81 -18.71 34.54
C GLU A 337 38.57 -19.96 34.05
N PRO A 338 39.91 -19.98 34.05
CA PRO A 338 40.70 -21.16 33.71
C PRO A 338 40.38 -22.39 34.56
N ASP A 339 40.54 -23.58 34.00
CA ASP A 339 40.32 -24.84 34.71
C ASP A 339 41.32 -25.01 35.90
N PRO A 340 40.89 -25.65 37.01
CA PRO A 340 41.73 -25.81 38.20
C PRO A 340 42.94 -26.74 37.92
N VAL A 341 44.11 -26.35 38.42
CA VAL A 341 45.37 -27.09 38.21
C VAL A 341 45.79 -27.79 39.51
N PHE A 342 45.83 -29.12 39.47
CA PHE A 342 46.30 -29.98 40.55
C PHE A 342 47.75 -30.39 40.31
N THR A 343 48.58 -30.30 41.35
CA THR A 343 50.04 -30.51 41.22
C THR A 343 50.53 -31.83 41.84
N GLY A 344 49.74 -32.44 42.73
CA GLY A 344 50.10 -33.70 43.39
C GLY A 344 49.20 -33.99 44.61
N PHE A 345 49.43 -35.10 45.30
CA PHE A 345 48.70 -35.44 46.52
C PHE A 345 49.59 -36.19 47.54
N THR A 346 49.19 -36.10 48.81
CA THR A 346 49.80 -36.84 49.93
C THR A 346 48.71 -37.48 50.77
N THR A 347 48.98 -38.65 51.36
CA THR A 347 48.03 -39.39 52.21
C THR A 347 48.54 -39.49 53.64
N LEU A 348 47.67 -39.31 54.63
CA LEU A 348 47.96 -39.40 56.05
C LEU A 348 46.91 -40.30 56.73
N GLN A 349 47.35 -41.34 57.42
CA GLN A 349 46.46 -42.22 58.19
C GLN A 349 46.04 -41.53 59.50
N VAL A 350 44.73 -41.37 59.73
CA VAL A 350 44.19 -40.74 60.95
C VAL A 350 43.14 -41.70 61.54
N ALA A 351 43.53 -42.42 62.59
CA ALA A 351 42.74 -43.54 63.16
C ALA A 351 42.40 -44.59 62.06
N ASN A 352 41.11 -44.91 61.88
CA ASN A 352 40.64 -45.89 60.89
C ASN A 352 40.37 -45.28 59.49
N ASP A 353 40.55 -43.97 59.31
CA ASP A 353 40.28 -43.27 58.05
C ASP A 353 41.58 -42.77 57.40
N LEU A 354 41.62 -42.74 56.07
CA LEU A 354 42.74 -42.18 55.31
C LEU A 354 42.42 -40.74 54.88
N GLN A 355 43.17 -39.77 55.38
CA GLN A 355 43.07 -38.38 54.94
C GLN A 355 43.96 -38.16 53.71
N VAL A 356 43.37 -37.65 52.63
CA VAL A 356 44.06 -37.32 51.38
C VAL A 356 44.13 -35.80 51.25
N ASN A 357 45.34 -35.28 51.13
CA ASN A 357 45.59 -33.85 50.90
C ASN A 357 46.09 -33.64 49.47
N ILE A 358 45.26 -33.00 48.64
CA ILE A 358 45.51 -32.79 47.22
C ILE A 358 45.97 -31.35 47.03
N GLN A 359 47.15 -31.14 46.46
CA GLN A 359 47.73 -29.83 46.20
C GLN A 359 47.18 -29.21 44.91
N LYS A 360 46.84 -27.92 44.96
CA LYS A 360 46.22 -27.17 43.88
C LYS A 360 46.78 -25.74 43.80
N LYS A 361 46.85 -25.16 42.60
CA LYS A 361 47.15 -23.72 42.43
C LYS A 361 45.96 -22.85 42.86
N ALA A 362 46.24 -21.66 43.39
CA ALA A 362 45.20 -20.69 43.73
C ALA A 362 44.41 -20.27 42.47
N ASP A 363 43.08 -20.22 42.59
CA ASP A 363 42.17 -19.79 41.52
C ASP A 363 41.01 -18.95 42.10
N LYS A 364 40.19 -18.40 41.21
CA LYS A 364 39.03 -17.55 41.54
C LYS A 364 37.69 -18.31 41.50
N LEU A 365 37.73 -19.66 41.46
CA LEU A 365 36.55 -20.47 41.19
C LEU A 365 35.61 -20.65 42.39
N ASN A 366 36.09 -20.37 43.62
CA ASN A 366 35.33 -20.53 44.87
C ASN A 366 34.54 -21.85 44.92
N LEU A 367 35.24 -22.97 44.72
CA LEU A 367 34.64 -24.31 44.61
C LEU A 367 33.93 -24.69 45.91
N ASN A 368 32.72 -25.23 45.78
CA ASN A 368 32.00 -25.84 46.90
C ASN A 368 32.40 -27.33 47.06
N ILE A 369 32.31 -27.84 48.28
CA ILE A 369 32.62 -29.24 48.63
C ILE A 369 31.83 -30.22 47.75
N SER A 370 30.58 -29.89 47.41
CA SER A 370 29.71 -30.71 46.56
C SER A 370 30.07 -30.69 45.06
N GLU A 371 30.89 -29.75 44.60
CA GLU A 371 31.30 -29.62 43.20
C GLU A 371 32.52 -30.50 42.86
N VAL A 372 33.23 -30.98 43.87
CA VAL A 372 34.46 -31.78 43.72
C VAL A 372 34.20 -33.23 44.12
N LYS A 373 34.44 -34.16 43.18
CA LYS A 373 34.38 -35.59 43.45
C LYS A 373 35.79 -36.17 43.37
N VAL A 374 36.17 -36.89 44.42
CA VAL A 374 37.48 -37.54 44.52
C VAL A 374 37.28 -39.03 44.76
N ALA A 375 37.91 -39.85 43.94
CA ALA A 375 38.00 -41.30 44.14
C ALA A 375 39.46 -41.72 44.16
N GLY A 376 39.88 -42.39 45.24
CA GLY A 376 41.18 -43.03 45.32
C GLY A 376 41.15 -44.42 44.72
N LEU A 377 42.18 -44.77 43.97
CA LEU A 377 42.37 -46.10 43.40
C LEU A 377 43.57 -46.76 44.07
N HIS A 378 43.40 -48.00 44.53
CA HIS A 378 44.48 -48.85 45.01
C HIS A 378 44.27 -50.26 44.46
N GLY A 379 45.17 -50.71 43.58
CA GLY A 379 44.95 -51.82 42.66
C GLY A 379 43.71 -51.58 41.78
N ASP A 380 42.87 -52.62 41.65
CA ASP A 380 41.61 -52.55 40.88
C ASP A 380 40.41 -52.07 41.72
N LYS A 381 40.62 -51.72 43.01
CA LYS A 381 39.56 -51.29 43.92
C LYS A 381 39.52 -49.77 44.03
N GLY A 382 38.32 -49.22 43.80
CA GLY A 382 38.03 -47.80 43.98
C GLY A 382 37.45 -47.50 45.35
N TYR A 383 38.00 -46.47 46.00
CA TYR A 383 37.59 -45.97 47.30
C TYR A 383 37.07 -44.54 47.15
N GLN A 384 35.86 -44.28 47.60
CA GLN A 384 35.26 -42.94 47.53
C GLN A 384 35.84 -42.04 48.63
N CYS A 385 36.37 -40.88 48.25
CA CYS A 385 36.89 -39.88 49.18
C CYS A 385 35.84 -38.79 49.42
N VAL A 386 35.42 -38.63 50.67
CA VAL A 386 34.46 -37.60 51.07
C VAL A 386 35.23 -36.31 51.35
N VAL A 387 35.04 -35.29 50.53
CA VAL A 387 35.70 -33.98 50.69
C VAL A 387 35.20 -33.31 51.97
N GLU A 388 36.14 -32.91 52.84
CA GLU A 388 35.82 -32.27 54.13
C GLU A 388 35.95 -30.75 54.05
N ARG A 389 37.00 -30.26 53.38
CA ARG A 389 37.24 -28.83 53.20
C ARG A 389 38.04 -28.54 51.94
N ILE A 390 37.78 -27.38 51.37
CA ILE A 390 38.51 -26.83 50.23
C ILE A 390 39.20 -25.55 50.68
N GLU A 391 40.52 -25.52 50.56
CA GLU A 391 41.36 -24.36 50.82
C GLU A 391 41.80 -23.75 49.47
N SER A 392 42.34 -22.53 49.48
CA SER A 392 42.78 -21.85 48.25
C SER A 392 43.84 -22.66 47.48
N ASN A 393 44.62 -23.49 48.18
CA ASN A 393 45.81 -24.18 47.66
C ASN A 393 45.70 -25.71 47.78
N ALA A 394 44.62 -26.22 48.37
CA ALA A 394 44.52 -27.64 48.71
C ALA A 394 43.06 -28.10 48.79
N VAL A 395 42.81 -29.36 48.45
CA VAL A 395 41.54 -30.05 48.69
C VAL A 395 41.79 -31.21 49.63
N ILE A 396 41.05 -31.25 50.75
CA ILE A 396 41.23 -32.25 51.80
C ILE A 396 40.00 -33.13 51.86
N CYS A 397 40.19 -34.44 51.72
CA CYS A 397 39.12 -35.43 51.76
C CYS A 397 39.50 -36.65 52.62
N LYS A 398 38.50 -37.40 53.10
CA LYS A 398 38.70 -38.62 53.89
C LYS A 398 38.06 -39.83 53.25
N ILE A 399 38.77 -40.95 53.30
CA ILE A 399 38.28 -42.28 52.92
C ILE A 399 38.05 -43.08 54.19
N LYS A 400 36.79 -43.47 54.44
CA LYS A 400 36.43 -44.29 55.61
C LYS A 400 36.89 -45.73 55.42
N ALA A 401 37.62 -46.30 56.38
CA ALA A 401 38.22 -47.64 56.29
C ALA A 401 39.06 -47.85 55.01
N GLY A 402 39.87 -46.85 54.66
CA GLY A 402 40.69 -46.83 53.44
C GLY A 402 41.98 -47.68 53.51
N PRO A 403 42.61 -47.99 52.37
CA PRO A 403 43.93 -48.61 52.32
C PRO A 403 45.00 -47.63 52.83
N GLY A 404 46.12 -48.12 53.39
CA GLY A 404 47.18 -47.26 53.93
C GLY A 404 47.93 -46.41 52.89
N ALA A 405 47.76 -46.69 51.58
CA ALA A 405 48.34 -45.94 50.47
C ALA A 405 47.42 -46.02 49.23
N LEU A 406 47.53 -45.04 48.31
CA LEU A 406 46.77 -44.94 47.06
C LEU A 406 47.72 -44.85 45.86
N ASP A 407 47.37 -45.50 44.74
CA ASP A 407 48.20 -45.54 43.53
C ASP A 407 47.90 -44.37 42.59
N SER A 408 46.63 -43.95 42.55
CA SER A 408 46.20 -42.76 41.82
C SER A 408 44.92 -42.17 42.41
N LEU A 409 44.69 -40.90 42.13
CA LEU A 409 43.46 -40.19 42.44
C LEU A 409 42.76 -39.79 41.15
N ASN A 410 41.47 -40.11 41.06
CA ASN A 410 40.59 -39.53 40.07
C ASN A 410 39.88 -38.33 40.70
N ILE A 411 40.13 -37.14 40.16
CA ILE A 411 39.49 -35.90 40.57
C ILE A 411 38.59 -35.44 39.43
N SER A 412 37.31 -35.23 39.72
CA SER A 412 36.36 -34.67 38.77
C SER A 412 35.62 -33.46 39.32
N ILE A 413 35.51 -32.43 38.49
CA ILE A 413 34.84 -31.16 38.78
C ILE A 413 33.97 -30.83 37.56
N GLY A 414 32.66 -31.09 37.65
CA GLY A 414 31.77 -31.03 36.49
C GLY A 414 32.25 -31.93 35.34
N HIS A 415 32.57 -31.34 34.18
CA HIS A 415 33.11 -32.05 33.02
C HIS A 415 34.65 -32.08 32.98
N PHE A 416 35.32 -31.41 33.91
CA PHE A 416 36.77 -31.52 34.07
C PHE A 416 37.11 -32.83 34.79
N TYR A 417 37.99 -33.62 34.18
CA TYR A 417 38.48 -34.89 34.74
C TYR A 417 40.00 -34.94 34.67
N VAL A 418 40.63 -35.22 35.80
CA VAL A 418 42.07 -35.46 35.86
C VAL A 418 42.35 -36.70 36.71
N LYS A 419 43.17 -37.60 36.17
CA LYS A 419 43.73 -38.72 36.91
C LYS A 419 45.13 -38.32 37.35
N GLN A 420 45.31 -38.10 38.64
CA GLN A 420 46.61 -37.85 39.24
C GLN A 420 47.22 -39.19 39.63
N THR A 421 48.18 -39.68 38.85
CA THR A 421 48.95 -40.87 39.19
C THR A 421 50.05 -40.52 40.18
N PHE A 422 50.37 -41.46 41.07
CA PHE A 422 51.59 -41.39 41.85
C PHE A 422 52.78 -41.62 40.90
N GLU A 423 53.37 -40.55 40.37
CA GLU A 423 54.57 -40.68 39.53
C GLU A 423 55.81 -40.87 40.39
N SER A 424 56.34 -42.10 40.37
CA SER A 424 57.76 -42.37 40.57
C SER A 424 58.41 -42.50 39.17
N PRO A 425 59.60 -41.93 38.91
CA PRO A 425 60.06 -41.69 37.55
C PRO A 425 60.72 -42.94 36.93
N SER A 426 60.39 -43.25 35.67
CA SER A 426 61.34 -43.60 34.58
C SER A 426 60.71 -44.35 33.40
N GLY A 427 61.29 -44.16 32.20
CA GLY A 427 61.30 -45.21 31.17
C GLY A 427 60.97 -44.82 29.72
N MET A 428 61.90 -44.13 29.03
CA MET A 428 61.92 -43.96 27.57
C MET A 428 61.89 -45.30 26.80
N LYS A 429 61.23 -45.34 25.61
CA LYS A 429 61.73 -45.92 24.32
C LYS A 429 60.64 -46.06 23.22
N TYR A 430 60.03 -44.96 22.72
CA TYR A 430 59.27 -44.97 21.43
C TYR A 430 59.32 -43.62 20.67
N PHE A 431 60.32 -42.78 20.95
CA PHE A 431 60.29 -41.35 20.58
C PHE A 431 60.54 -41.06 19.09
N SER A 432 61.26 -41.92 18.35
CA SER A 432 61.75 -41.54 17.01
C SER A 432 60.72 -41.65 15.88
N ILE A 433 59.70 -42.52 15.99
CA ILE A 433 58.68 -42.69 14.93
C ILE A 433 57.54 -41.67 15.11
N LEU A 434 57.24 -41.31 16.35
CA LEU A 434 56.19 -40.36 16.70
C LEU A 434 56.56 -38.92 16.28
N VAL A 435 57.83 -38.53 16.38
CA VAL A 435 58.29 -37.17 16.04
C VAL A 435 58.12 -36.87 14.54
N VAL A 436 58.36 -37.83 13.65
CA VAL A 436 58.21 -37.60 12.20
C VAL A 436 56.73 -37.44 11.80
N LEU A 437 55.85 -38.24 12.38
CA LEU A 437 54.40 -38.13 12.18
C LEU A 437 53.82 -36.84 12.77
N ILE A 438 54.29 -36.43 13.96
CA ILE A 438 53.88 -35.18 14.60
C ILE A 438 54.35 -33.97 13.78
N VAL A 439 55.57 -33.99 13.21
CA VAL A 439 56.06 -32.87 12.39
C VAL A 439 55.25 -32.70 11.11
N ILE A 440 54.84 -33.79 10.45
CA ILE A 440 53.97 -33.72 9.25
C ILE A 440 52.56 -33.22 9.61
N ILE A 441 51.99 -33.67 10.73
CA ILE A 441 50.67 -33.22 11.21
C ILE A 441 50.72 -31.75 11.62
N ILE A 442 51.78 -31.30 12.30
CA ILE A 442 51.98 -29.90 12.67
C ILE A 442 52.16 -29.03 11.42
N LEU A 443 52.93 -29.48 10.43
CA LEU A 443 53.07 -28.75 9.16
C LEU A 443 51.73 -28.65 8.42
N GLY A 444 50.95 -29.73 8.35
CA GLY A 444 49.61 -29.72 7.76
C GLY A 444 48.63 -28.81 8.51
N ALA A 445 48.65 -28.83 9.85
CA ALA A 445 47.82 -27.96 10.68
C ALA A 445 48.22 -26.48 10.56
N VAL A 446 49.52 -26.17 10.51
CA VAL A 446 50.04 -24.81 10.31
C VAL A 446 49.65 -24.30 8.94
N VAL A 447 49.78 -25.10 7.87
CA VAL A 447 49.31 -24.74 6.53
C VAL A 447 47.78 -24.56 6.52
N GLY A 448 47.02 -25.44 7.16
CA GLY A 448 45.56 -25.34 7.30
C GLY A 448 45.12 -24.07 8.04
N VAL A 449 45.78 -23.71 9.14
CA VAL A 449 45.53 -22.46 9.90
C VAL A 449 45.93 -21.24 9.09
N ILE A 450 47.05 -21.29 8.34
CA ILE A 450 47.46 -20.20 7.45
C ILE A 450 46.45 -20.02 6.31
N VAL A 451 45.98 -21.11 5.69
CA VAL A 451 44.97 -21.07 4.62
C VAL A 451 43.63 -20.60 5.16
N HIS A 452 43.20 -21.07 6.33
CA HIS A 452 41.94 -20.64 6.96
C HIS A 452 42.00 -19.16 7.39
N ARG A 453 43.10 -18.71 8.02
CA ARG A 453 43.32 -17.28 8.32
C ARG A 453 43.42 -16.43 7.06
N LYS A 454 44.04 -16.94 5.98
CA LYS A 454 44.11 -16.25 4.68
C LYS A 454 42.73 -16.17 4.02
N SER A 455 41.93 -17.24 4.08
CA SER A 455 40.55 -17.28 3.58
C SER A 455 39.62 -16.37 4.39
N GLN A 456 39.74 -16.36 5.72
CA GLN A 456 38.98 -15.47 6.60
C GLN A 456 39.36 -14.00 6.39
N LYS A 457 40.66 -13.69 6.26
CA LYS A 457 41.14 -12.35 5.88
C LYS A 457 40.66 -11.96 4.47
N GLN A 458 40.65 -12.89 3.51
CA GLN A 458 40.11 -12.65 2.18
C GLN A 458 38.60 -12.41 2.21
N MET A 459 37.83 -13.15 3.00
CA MET A 459 36.39 -12.96 3.14
C MET A 459 36.05 -11.64 3.84
N SER A 460 36.77 -11.30 4.91
CA SER A 460 36.62 -10.01 5.60
C SER A 460 37.06 -8.84 4.72
N LYS A 461 38.12 -9.00 3.92
CA LYS A 461 38.53 -8.00 2.94
C LYS A 461 37.48 -7.84 1.85
N LYS A 462 36.97 -8.93 1.26
CA LYS A 462 35.86 -8.88 0.30
C LYS A 462 34.63 -8.17 0.87
N MET A 463 34.25 -8.48 2.10
CA MET A 463 33.10 -7.83 2.76
C MET A 463 33.35 -6.32 3.01
N ASN A 464 34.56 -5.93 3.38
CA ASN A 464 34.93 -4.53 3.57
C ASN A 464 35.01 -3.77 2.23
N ASP A 465 35.57 -4.40 1.19
CA ASP A 465 35.61 -3.86 -0.18
C ASP A 465 34.18 -3.67 -0.73
N GLN A 466 33.25 -4.59 -0.45
CA GLN A 466 31.83 -4.44 -0.80
C GLN A 466 31.14 -3.29 -0.04
N LEU A 467 31.45 -3.12 1.25
CA LEU A 467 30.91 -2.02 2.06
C LEU A 467 31.44 -0.66 1.59
N GLU A 468 32.73 -0.55 1.30
CA GLU A 468 33.38 0.65 0.77
C GLU A 468 32.83 1.02 -0.62
N LEU A 469 32.63 0.03 -1.50
CA LEU A 469 32.01 0.24 -2.81
C LEU A 469 30.57 0.77 -2.67
N MET A 470 29.80 0.17 -1.75
CA MET A 470 28.43 0.58 -1.47
C MET A 470 28.36 2.01 -0.89
N GLU A 471 29.22 2.35 0.07
CA GLU A 471 29.30 3.70 0.63
C GLU A 471 29.72 4.72 -0.44
N SER A 472 30.71 4.37 -1.27
CA SER A 472 31.17 5.20 -2.38
C SER A 472 30.05 5.47 -3.38
N ASN A 473 29.25 4.45 -3.73
CA ASN A 473 28.11 4.57 -4.63
C ASN A 473 27.03 5.47 -4.02
N ILE A 474 26.63 5.26 -2.76
CA ILE A 474 25.65 6.12 -2.07
C ILE A 474 26.13 7.58 -2.03
N ARG A 475 27.41 7.81 -1.69
CA ARG A 475 27.98 9.16 -1.64
C ARG A 475 27.99 9.80 -3.03
N ARG A 476 28.33 9.04 -4.07
CA ARG A 476 28.31 9.48 -5.46
C ARG A 476 26.89 9.84 -5.89
N ASP A 477 25.90 9.01 -5.60
CA ASP A 477 24.51 9.19 -6.01
C ASP A 477 23.86 10.40 -5.30
N ILE A 478 24.10 10.57 -4.00
CA ILE A 478 23.65 11.77 -3.25
C ILE A 478 24.33 13.02 -3.80
N ARG A 479 25.65 12.97 -4.04
CA ARG A 479 26.40 14.09 -4.60
C ARG A 479 25.90 14.43 -6.01
N GLN A 480 25.65 13.43 -6.86
CA GLN A 480 25.14 13.63 -8.21
C GLN A 480 23.73 14.21 -8.18
N GLY A 481 22.83 13.69 -7.35
CA GLY A 481 21.49 14.24 -7.17
C GLY A 481 21.51 15.71 -6.72
N PHE A 482 22.47 16.09 -5.86
CA PHE A 482 22.66 17.48 -5.45
C PHE A 482 23.24 18.35 -6.57
N VAL A 483 24.24 17.86 -7.31
CA VAL A 483 24.80 18.56 -8.47
C VAL A 483 23.73 18.77 -9.54
N ASP A 484 22.97 17.74 -9.89
CA ASP A 484 21.88 17.82 -10.85
C ASP A 484 20.86 18.89 -10.43
N LEU A 485 20.45 18.91 -9.16
CA LEU A 485 19.54 19.94 -8.64
C LEU A 485 20.08 21.38 -8.78
N GLN A 486 21.39 21.57 -8.58
CA GLN A 486 22.04 22.89 -8.66
C GLN A 486 22.38 23.31 -10.10
N THR A 487 22.55 22.34 -11.00
CA THR A 487 23.02 22.55 -12.37
C THR A 487 21.96 22.31 -13.45
N GLU A 488 20.74 21.93 -13.05
CA GLU A 488 19.60 21.77 -13.95
C GLU A 488 19.36 23.08 -14.71
N LYS A 489 19.65 23.06 -16.02
CA LYS A 489 19.40 24.19 -16.90
C LYS A 489 17.96 24.17 -17.39
N SER A 490 17.37 25.36 -17.54
CA SER A 490 16.05 25.53 -18.15
C SER A 490 16.14 25.39 -19.67
N ASP A 491 16.42 24.17 -20.12
CA ASP A 491 16.48 23.81 -21.56
C ASP A 491 15.11 23.30 -22.06
N LEU A 492 14.04 23.59 -21.31
CA LEU A 492 12.66 23.23 -21.65
C LEU A 492 12.12 24.26 -22.64
N ILE A 493 11.43 23.80 -23.69
CA ILE A 493 11.03 24.66 -24.80
C ILE A 493 9.86 25.57 -24.39
N ASP A 494 10.07 26.89 -24.52
CA ASP A 494 9.02 27.91 -24.32
C ASP A 494 8.23 28.25 -25.60
N ASN A 495 8.74 27.88 -26.78
CA ASN A 495 8.16 28.24 -28.07
C ASN A 495 7.61 27.02 -28.81
N VAL A 496 6.34 26.69 -28.59
CA VAL A 496 5.61 25.70 -29.37
C VAL A 496 4.67 26.45 -30.30
N GLY A 497 4.95 26.44 -31.61
CA GLY A 497 4.31 27.29 -32.63
C GLY A 497 2.78 27.44 -32.51
N ALA A 498 2.02 26.68 -33.31
CA ALA A 498 0.57 26.66 -33.17
C ALA A 498 0.16 25.57 -32.18
N ILE A 499 -0.66 25.92 -31.19
CA ILE A 499 -1.17 24.97 -30.19
C ILE A 499 -2.27 24.12 -30.83
N PRO A 500 -2.21 22.78 -30.72
CA PRO A 500 -3.17 21.88 -31.34
C PRO A 500 -4.46 21.80 -30.51
N PHE A 501 -5.26 22.86 -30.48
CA PHE A 501 -6.57 22.85 -29.80
C PHE A 501 -7.55 21.92 -30.51
N LEU A 502 -8.35 21.19 -29.73
CA LEU A 502 -9.55 20.51 -30.23
C LEU A 502 -10.61 21.53 -30.65
N ASP A 503 -11.34 21.18 -31.71
CA ASP A 503 -12.57 21.88 -32.06
C ASP A 503 -13.55 21.84 -30.89
N TYR A 504 -14.37 22.89 -30.78
CA TYR A 504 -15.33 23.04 -29.69
C TYR A 504 -16.23 21.82 -29.51
N LYS A 505 -16.74 21.24 -30.60
CA LYS A 505 -17.60 20.06 -30.59
C LYS A 505 -16.94 18.85 -29.90
N HIS A 506 -15.65 18.63 -30.16
CA HIS A 506 -14.88 17.55 -29.55
C HIS A 506 -14.52 17.84 -28.09
N PHE A 507 -14.15 19.09 -27.78
CA PHE A 507 -13.91 19.57 -26.41
C PHE A 507 -15.16 19.37 -25.52
N ALA A 508 -16.30 19.89 -25.96
CA ALA A 508 -17.55 19.81 -25.21
C ALA A 508 -18.01 18.36 -25.05
N SER A 509 -17.93 17.56 -26.11
CA SER A 509 -18.32 16.14 -26.09
C SER A 509 -17.48 15.31 -25.10
N ARG A 510 -16.16 15.52 -25.06
CA ARG A 510 -15.26 14.86 -24.08
C ARG A 510 -15.55 15.25 -22.63
N ILE A 511 -15.99 16.49 -22.38
CA ILE A 511 -16.38 16.96 -21.04
C ILE A 511 -17.75 16.43 -20.63
N PHE A 512 -18.71 16.42 -21.55
CA PHE A 512 -20.08 15.99 -21.31
C PHE A 512 -20.15 14.47 -21.07
N PHE A 513 -19.43 13.68 -21.88
CA PHE A 513 -19.45 12.22 -21.85
C PHE A 513 -18.05 11.59 -21.82
N PRO A 514 -17.28 11.75 -20.72
CA PRO A 514 -15.91 11.23 -20.64
C PRO A 514 -15.82 9.69 -20.66
N GLU A 515 -16.91 8.98 -20.34
CA GLU A 515 -16.94 7.51 -20.26
C GLU A 515 -17.47 6.81 -21.52
N ALA A 516 -18.07 7.53 -22.47
CA ALA A 516 -18.89 6.93 -23.53
C ALA A 516 -18.48 7.39 -24.94
N GLY A 517 -17.31 6.94 -25.41
CA GLY A 517 -16.79 7.27 -26.74
C GLY A 517 -17.75 6.97 -27.90
N THR A 518 -18.62 5.97 -27.76
CA THR A 518 -19.63 5.64 -28.79
C THR A 518 -20.81 6.61 -28.84
N LEU A 519 -21.25 7.15 -27.70
CA LEU A 519 -22.31 8.18 -27.66
C LEU A 519 -21.78 9.53 -28.16
N THR A 520 -20.50 9.85 -27.92
CA THR A 520 -19.90 11.12 -28.34
C THR A 520 -19.92 11.33 -29.85
N ALA A 521 -19.69 10.27 -30.63
CA ALA A 521 -19.66 10.33 -32.10
C ALA A 521 -21.06 10.55 -32.71
N VAL A 522 -22.10 9.96 -32.11
CA VAL A 522 -23.50 10.09 -32.59
C VAL A 522 -24.09 11.48 -32.28
N MET A 523 -23.55 12.18 -31.29
CA MET A 523 -24.05 13.48 -30.84
C MET A 523 -23.43 14.67 -31.60
N ILE A 524 -22.32 14.45 -32.31
CA ILE A 524 -21.65 15.47 -33.14
C ILE A 524 -22.23 15.42 -34.55
N ARG A 525 -22.50 16.58 -35.16
CA ARG A 525 -22.80 16.68 -36.60
C ARG A 525 -21.50 16.86 -37.36
N ASP A 526 -21.12 15.90 -38.19
CA ASP A 526 -19.97 16.04 -39.09
C ASP A 526 -20.39 16.64 -40.44
N ILE A 527 -19.57 17.56 -40.93
CA ILE A 527 -19.78 18.24 -42.21
C ILE A 527 -19.54 17.22 -43.32
N GLY A 528 -20.62 16.67 -43.86
CA GLY A 528 -20.60 15.63 -44.90
C GLY A 528 -21.85 14.75 -44.94
N GLU A 529 -22.60 14.65 -43.83
CA GLU A 529 -23.92 14.00 -43.78
C GLU A 529 -25.06 15.02 -43.99
N ASP A 530 -24.99 15.79 -45.08
CA ASP A 530 -26.14 16.53 -45.61
C ASP A 530 -26.66 15.81 -46.86
N SER A 531 -27.47 14.76 -46.70
CA SER A 531 -28.40 14.35 -47.79
C SER A 531 -29.53 13.39 -47.41
N GLU A 532 -29.84 13.14 -46.14
CA GLU A 532 -31.10 12.46 -45.78
C GLU A 532 -31.87 13.30 -44.79
N GLN A 533 -32.73 14.16 -45.35
CA GLN A 533 -33.97 14.64 -44.78
C GLN A 533 -33.98 14.71 -43.24
N THR A 534 -33.70 15.89 -42.69
CA THR A 534 -34.35 16.33 -41.45
C THR A 534 -35.84 16.48 -41.74
N THR A 535 -36.54 15.35 -42.00
CA THR A 535 -37.96 15.28 -41.74
C THR A 535 -38.12 15.74 -40.30
N VAL A 536 -38.92 16.78 -40.13
CA VAL A 536 -39.22 17.35 -38.83
C VAL A 536 -39.69 16.19 -37.94
N ASP A 537 -38.81 15.72 -37.05
CA ASP A 537 -39.11 14.59 -36.17
C ASP A 537 -40.11 15.14 -35.15
N GLU A 538 -41.40 15.09 -35.51
CA GLU A 538 -42.51 15.74 -34.79
C GLU A 538 -42.47 15.40 -33.30
N LYS A 539 -42.04 14.18 -32.95
CA LYS A 539 -41.86 13.73 -31.58
C LYS A 539 -40.73 14.46 -30.84
N CYS A 540 -39.58 14.69 -31.49
CA CYS A 540 -38.48 15.46 -30.91
C CYS A 540 -38.88 16.92 -30.76
N LEU A 541 -39.62 17.47 -31.71
CA LEU A 541 -40.10 18.85 -31.64
C LEU A 541 -41.10 19.04 -30.50
N ALA A 542 -42.07 18.13 -30.36
CA ALA A 542 -43.00 18.13 -29.23
C ALA A 542 -42.29 17.96 -27.87
N PHE A 543 -41.25 17.12 -27.80
CA PHE A 543 -40.50 16.95 -26.56
C PHE A 543 -39.59 18.16 -26.25
N ALA A 544 -39.02 18.80 -27.27
CA ALA A 544 -38.27 20.04 -27.11
C ALA A 544 -39.15 21.18 -26.59
N GLU A 545 -40.37 21.32 -27.11
CA GLU A 545 -41.36 22.28 -26.59
C GLU A 545 -41.71 22.01 -25.12
N LEU A 546 -41.86 20.74 -24.75
CA LEU A 546 -42.12 20.34 -23.37
C LEU A 546 -40.93 20.66 -22.43
N ILE A 547 -39.70 20.43 -22.88
CA ILE A 547 -38.47 20.73 -22.13
C ILE A 547 -38.26 22.24 -21.94
N ARG A 548 -38.80 23.09 -22.83
CA ARG A 548 -38.76 24.55 -22.68
C ARG A 548 -39.74 25.10 -21.65
N ASP A 549 -40.68 24.30 -21.16
CA ASP A 549 -41.54 24.70 -20.04
C ASP A 549 -40.78 24.58 -18.71
N LYS A 550 -40.60 25.71 -18.00
CA LYS A 550 -39.83 25.76 -16.74
C LYS A 550 -40.41 24.86 -15.66
N GLN A 551 -41.74 24.80 -15.54
CA GLN A 551 -42.40 23.99 -14.51
C GLN A 551 -42.20 22.51 -14.78
N PHE A 552 -42.39 22.07 -16.03
CA PHE A 552 -42.12 20.70 -16.43
C PHE A 552 -40.66 20.31 -16.16
N LEU A 553 -39.69 21.10 -16.63
CA LEU A 553 -38.28 20.74 -16.52
C LEU A 553 -37.81 20.69 -15.05
N SER A 554 -38.30 21.61 -14.21
CA SER A 554 -38.05 21.59 -12.77
C SER A 554 -38.62 20.32 -12.12
N CYS A 555 -39.88 19.99 -12.38
CA CYS A 555 -40.50 18.75 -11.89
C CYS A 555 -39.81 17.49 -12.42
N PHE A 556 -39.38 17.49 -13.69
CA PHE A 556 -38.66 16.40 -14.33
C PHE A 556 -37.35 16.12 -13.59
N VAL A 557 -36.51 17.14 -13.38
CA VAL A 557 -35.22 17.00 -12.68
C VAL A 557 -35.43 16.54 -11.25
N HIS A 558 -36.31 17.18 -10.49
CA HIS A 558 -36.55 16.83 -9.09
C HIS A 558 -37.16 15.42 -8.92
N ALA A 559 -38.09 15.03 -9.77
CA ALA A 559 -38.69 13.69 -9.71
C ALA A 559 -37.65 12.59 -9.97
N LEU A 560 -36.70 12.81 -10.89
CA LEU A 560 -35.62 11.88 -11.17
C LEU A 560 -34.63 11.78 -9.99
N GLU A 561 -34.24 12.90 -9.39
CA GLU A 561 -33.29 12.93 -8.27
C GLU A 561 -33.82 12.28 -7.00
N GLU A 562 -35.14 12.30 -6.79
CA GLU A 562 -35.80 11.66 -5.65
C GLU A 562 -35.81 10.13 -5.74
N GLN A 563 -35.49 9.56 -6.91
CA GLN A 563 -35.47 8.12 -7.10
C GLN A 563 -34.20 7.49 -6.53
N LYS A 564 -34.36 6.55 -5.60
CA LYS A 564 -33.23 5.77 -5.04
C LYS A 564 -32.45 4.97 -6.08
N ASN A 565 -33.11 4.60 -7.18
CA ASN A 565 -32.54 3.80 -8.26
C ASN A 565 -31.83 4.66 -9.33
N PHE A 566 -31.80 5.99 -9.16
CA PHE A 566 -31.19 6.92 -10.11
C PHE A 566 -29.75 7.23 -9.70
N SER A 567 -28.78 6.70 -10.45
CA SER A 567 -27.36 6.70 -10.08
C SER A 567 -26.67 8.04 -10.37
N ILE A 568 -25.45 8.23 -9.85
CA ILE A 568 -24.61 9.41 -10.17
C ILE A 568 -24.30 9.46 -11.68
N LYS A 569 -24.12 8.30 -12.31
CA LYS A 569 -23.91 8.19 -13.76
C LYS A 569 -25.15 8.66 -14.54
N ASP A 570 -26.34 8.28 -14.09
CA ASP A 570 -27.60 8.75 -14.68
C ASP A 570 -27.75 10.26 -14.53
N LYS A 571 -27.45 10.81 -13.34
CA LYS A 571 -27.44 12.26 -13.10
C LYS A 571 -26.53 13.00 -14.08
N CYS A 572 -25.32 12.48 -14.27
CA CYS A 572 -24.37 13.08 -15.21
C CYS A 572 -24.81 12.97 -16.67
N THR A 573 -25.42 11.84 -17.02
CA THR A 573 -25.94 11.58 -18.36
C THR A 573 -27.10 12.52 -18.68
N VAL A 574 -28.10 12.62 -17.80
CA VAL A 574 -29.25 13.52 -17.97
C VAL A 574 -28.81 14.98 -18.02
N ALA A 575 -27.93 15.43 -17.12
CA ALA A 575 -27.40 16.80 -17.16
C ALA A 575 -26.74 17.13 -18.50
N SER A 576 -25.96 16.19 -19.06
CA SER A 576 -25.25 16.37 -20.31
C SER A 576 -26.17 16.30 -21.53
N LEU A 577 -27.17 15.42 -21.52
CA LEU A 577 -28.22 15.38 -22.54
C LEU A 577 -29.08 16.65 -22.53
N LEU A 578 -29.45 17.15 -21.34
CA LEU A 578 -30.15 18.44 -21.20
C LEU A 578 -29.31 19.60 -21.73
N THR A 579 -28.01 19.61 -21.42
CA THR A 579 -27.08 20.63 -21.92
C THR A 579 -27.05 20.61 -23.46
N LEU A 580 -26.97 19.42 -24.09
CA LEU A 580 -26.98 19.30 -25.55
C LEU A 580 -28.33 19.70 -26.16
N ALA A 581 -29.44 19.28 -25.57
CA ALA A 581 -30.79 19.60 -26.05
C ALA A 581 -31.11 21.11 -25.96
N LEU A 582 -30.50 21.80 -24.99
CA LEU A 582 -30.67 23.24 -24.75
C LEU A 582 -29.46 24.07 -25.21
N HIS A 583 -28.53 23.48 -25.97
CA HIS A 583 -27.31 24.18 -26.39
C HIS A 583 -27.61 25.38 -27.31
N GLY A 584 -28.64 25.24 -28.16
CA GLY A 584 -29.15 26.32 -29.00
C GLY A 584 -29.89 27.44 -28.25
N ASP A 585 -30.18 27.28 -26.95
CA ASP A 585 -30.85 28.28 -26.11
C ASP A 585 -30.20 28.36 -24.71
N LEU A 586 -28.97 28.88 -24.68
CA LEU A 586 -28.18 29.02 -23.44
C LEU A 586 -28.80 30.01 -22.45
N LEU A 587 -29.65 30.94 -22.93
CA LEU A 587 -30.38 31.84 -22.06
C LEU A 587 -31.36 31.06 -21.18
N TYR A 588 -32.22 30.25 -21.80
CA TYR A 588 -33.14 29.38 -21.06
C TYR A 588 -32.39 28.39 -20.15
N LEU A 589 -31.30 27.77 -20.65
CA LEU A 589 -30.47 26.86 -19.87
C LEU A 589 -29.90 27.52 -18.60
N THR A 590 -29.47 28.78 -18.71
CA THR A 590 -28.91 29.55 -17.58
C THR A 590 -29.99 29.83 -16.53
N GLU A 591 -31.17 30.29 -16.97
CA GLU A 591 -32.29 30.58 -16.06
C GLU A 591 -32.75 29.32 -15.30
N ILE A 592 -32.93 28.18 -15.98
CA ILE A 592 -33.35 26.94 -15.31
C ILE A 592 -32.23 26.39 -14.40
N MET A 593 -30.97 26.55 -14.76
CA MET A 593 -29.85 26.17 -13.91
C MET A 593 -29.85 26.97 -12.61
N GLU A 594 -30.12 28.28 -12.66
CA GLU A 594 -30.23 29.14 -11.49
C GLU A 594 -31.37 28.72 -10.57
N ASP A 595 -32.56 28.48 -11.14
CA ASP A 595 -33.74 28.00 -10.39
C ASP A 595 -33.44 26.66 -9.69
N LEU A 596 -32.79 25.73 -10.39
CA LEU A 596 -32.40 24.42 -9.85
C LEU A 596 -31.29 24.54 -8.79
N LEU A 597 -30.31 25.42 -8.98
CA LEU A 597 -29.25 25.68 -8.00
C LEU A 597 -29.82 26.32 -6.75
N GLN A 598 -30.74 27.26 -6.90
CA GLN A 598 -31.42 27.89 -5.78
C GLN A 598 -32.26 26.86 -5.01
N SER A 599 -33.02 26.02 -5.72
CA SER A 599 -33.76 24.90 -5.11
C SER A 599 -32.82 23.98 -4.31
N LEU A 600 -31.67 23.60 -4.88
CA LEU A 600 -30.65 22.81 -4.18
C LEU A 600 -30.13 23.53 -2.93
N MET A 601 -29.89 24.84 -3.01
CA MET A 601 -29.45 25.64 -1.87
C MET A 601 -30.52 25.71 -0.76
N ASP A 602 -31.80 25.80 -1.12
CA ASP A 602 -32.93 25.95 -0.20
C ASP A 602 -33.36 24.64 0.48
N GLN A 603 -32.95 23.49 -0.05
CA GLN A 603 -33.25 22.19 0.54
C GLN A 603 -32.66 22.01 1.96
N SER A 604 -33.50 21.54 2.89
CA SER A 604 -33.17 21.36 4.31
C SER A 604 -32.12 20.27 4.59
N SER A 605 -31.88 19.37 3.63
CA SER A 605 -30.82 18.35 3.66
C SER A 605 -29.41 18.96 3.62
N ASN A 606 -29.26 20.18 3.11
CA ASN A 606 -27.98 20.91 3.01
C ASN A 606 -27.72 21.79 4.24
N ALA A 607 -27.92 21.24 5.43
CA ALA A 607 -27.87 21.97 6.71
C ALA A 607 -26.53 22.68 6.99
N ASN A 608 -25.42 22.26 6.36
CA ASN A 608 -24.15 22.97 6.41
C ASN A 608 -23.84 23.64 5.07
N PRO A 609 -23.92 24.97 4.97
CA PRO A 609 -23.68 25.67 3.71
C PRO A 609 -22.24 25.49 3.20
N LYS A 610 -21.25 25.23 4.05
CA LYS A 610 -19.85 24.97 3.64
C LYS A 610 -19.66 23.62 2.94
N LEU A 611 -20.67 22.74 2.91
CA LEU A 611 -20.60 21.45 2.20
C LEU A 611 -21.27 21.49 0.82
N LEU A 612 -21.96 22.58 0.48
CA LEU A 612 -22.67 22.73 -0.79
C LEU A 612 -21.71 22.66 -1.99
N LEU A 613 -22.16 22.03 -3.08
CA LEU A 613 -21.41 21.86 -4.34
C LEU A 613 -20.08 21.10 -4.19
N ARG A 614 -19.80 20.43 -3.07
CA ARG A 614 -18.51 19.76 -2.84
C ARG A 614 -18.33 18.45 -3.63
N ARG A 615 -19.41 17.73 -3.89
CA ARG A 615 -19.40 16.41 -4.59
C ARG A 615 -20.57 16.38 -5.56
N THR A 616 -20.39 15.87 -6.77
CA THR A 616 -21.45 15.72 -7.80
C THR A 616 -22.56 14.77 -7.35
N GLU A 617 -23.52 15.29 -6.60
CA GLU A 617 -24.62 14.52 -6.03
C GLU A 617 -25.98 14.89 -6.65
N SER A 618 -26.03 15.91 -7.50
CA SER A 618 -27.21 16.38 -8.23
C SER A 618 -26.94 16.54 -9.74
N ILE A 619 -28.00 16.54 -10.54
CA ILE A 619 -28.02 16.86 -11.98
C ILE A 619 -27.50 18.29 -12.17
N VAL A 620 -27.97 19.24 -11.36
CA VAL A 620 -27.63 20.66 -11.52
C VAL A 620 -26.15 20.94 -11.33
N GLU A 621 -25.45 20.18 -10.49
CA GLU A 621 -24.00 20.33 -10.31
C GLU A 621 -23.18 19.88 -11.52
N LYS A 622 -23.62 18.82 -12.23
CA LYS A 622 -23.02 18.45 -13.51
C LYS A 622 -23.41 19.45 -14.60
N LEU A 623 -24.65 19.94 -14.59
CA LEU A 623 -25.12 20.96 -15.52
C LEU A 623 -24.30 22.25 -15.37
N LEU A 624 -23.99 22.67 -14.14
CA LEU A 624 -23.08 23.79 -13.85
C LEU A 624 -21.68 23.54 -14.42
N THR A 625 -21.14 22.33 -14.27
CA THR A 625 -19.83 21.98 -14.84
C THR A 625 -19.84 22.11 -16.37
N ASN A 626 -20.93 21.67 -17.00
CA ASN A 626 -21.11 21.76 -18.45
C ASN A 626 -21.25 23.23 -18.89
N TRP A 627 -22.07 24.03 -18.18
CA TRP A 627 -22.26 25.46 -18.44
C TRP A 627 -20.95 26.25 -18.31
N MET A 628 -20.15 25.98 -17.27
CA MET A 628 -18.81 26.56 -17.11
C MET A 628 -17.91 26.22 -18.29
N SER A 629 -18.01 24.98 -18.80
CA SER A 629 -17.19 24.53 -19.94
C SER A 629 -17.58 25.23 -21.24
N ILE A 630 -18.88 25.46 -21.46
CA ILE A 630 -19.39 26.22 -22.60
C ILE A 630 -18.85 27.66 -22.53
N CYS A 631 -19.12 28.35 -21.42
CA CYS A 631 -18.87 29.79 -21.33
C CYS A 631 -17.39 30.16 -21.16
N LEU A 632 -16.55 29.24 -20.67
CA LEU A 632 -15.11 29.48 -20.46
C LEU A 632 -14.22 28.90 -21.56
N TYR A 633 -14.77 28.25 -22.59
CA TYR A 633 -13.96 27.73 -23.69
C TYR A 633 -13.20 28.83 -24.44
N GLY A 634 -13.81 30.00 -24.64
CA GLY A 634 -13.13 31.18 -25.21
C GLY A 634 -11.93 31.60 -24.37
N PHE A 635 -12.14 31.81 -23.06
CA PHE A 635 -11.07 32.16 -22.12
C PHE A 635 -9.97 31.09 -22.04
N LEU A 636 -10.34 29.81 -22.09
CA LEU A 636 -9.40 28.70 -22.14
C LEU A 636 -8.51 28.80 -23.38
N ARG A 637 -9.05 29.06 -24.58
CA ARG A 637 -8.24 29.20 -25.79
C ARG A 637 -7.36 30.45 -25.80
N GLU A 638 -7.86 31.55 -25.25
CA GLU A 638 -7.19 32.85 -25.31
C GLU A 638 -6.06 33.00 -24.28
N SER A 639 -6.24 32.51 -23.05
CA SER A 639 -5.34 32.83 -21.93
C SER A 639 -4.71 31.62 -21.25
N VAL A 640 -5.44 30.50 -21.14
CA VAL A 640 -5.01 29.37 -20.27
C VAL A 640 -4.43 28.19 -21.06
N GLY A 641 -4.87 28.00 -22.30
CA GLY A 641 -4.53 26.84 -23.13
C GLY A 641 -3.05 26.79 -23.50
N GLN A 642 -2.44 27.93 -23.80
CA GLN A 642 -1.00 27.99 -24.07
C GLN A 642 -0.16 27.60 -22.83
N PRO A 643 -0.31 28.23 -21.65
CA PRO A 643 0.38 27.78 -20.44
C PRO A 643 0.15 26.30 -20.10
N LEU A 644 -1.07 25.79 -20.29
CA LEU A 644 -1.38 24.39 -20.03
C LEU A 644 -0.63 23.44 -20.98
N PHE A 645 -0.61 23.75 -22.28
CA PHE A 645 0.10 22.95 -23.26
C PHE A 645 1.62 22.96 -23.02
N LEU A 646 2.17 24.13 -22.70
CA LEU A 646 3.59 24.29 -22.36
C LEU A 646 3.94 23.49 -21.09
N LEU A 647 3.09 23.51 -20.05
CA LEU A 647 3.29 22.70 -18.86
C LEU A 647 3.32 21.20 -19.17
N VAL A 648 2.36 20.71 -19.96
CA VAL A 648 2.32 19.28 -20.34
C VAL A 648 3.56 18.91 -21.15
N SER A 649 3.94 19.75 -22.12
CA SER A 649 5.13 19.55 -22.94
C SER A 649 6.42 19.54 -22.12
N ALA A 650 6.55 20.48 -21.18
CA ALA A 650 7.66 20.60 -20.26
C ALA A 650 7.77 19.39 -19.33
N LEU A 651 6.65 18.91 -18.79
CA LEU A 651 6.61 17.70 -17.96
C LEU A 651 7.04 16.47 -18.77
N THR A 652 6.46 16.26 -19.95
CA THR A 652 6.83 15.13 -20.82
C THR A 652 8.31 15.18 -21.17
N GLN A 653 8.83 16.35 -21.55
CA GLN A 653 10.25 16.52 -21.86
C GLN A 653 11.14 16.25 -20.64
N GLN A 654 10.78 16.77 -19.46
CA GLN A 654 11.56 16.59 -18.24
C GLN A 654 11.60 15.12 -17.80
N ILE A 655 10.48 14.40 -17.90
CA ILE A 655 10.41 12.96 -17.61
C ILE A 655 11.34 12.20 -18.56
N SER A 656 11.30 12.51 -19.86
CA SER A 656 12.10 11.85 -20.89
C SER A 656 13.62 12.13 -20.83
N LYS A 657 14.07 13.11 -20.03
CA LYS A 657 15.51 13.37 -19.81
C LYS A 657 16.21 12.26 -19.01
N GLY A 658 15.48 11.51 -18.18
CA GLY A 658 16.03 10.42 -17.38
C GLY A 658 15.47 9.05 -17.77
N PRO A 659 15.99 7.99 -17.13
CA PRO A 659 15.52 6.63 -17.37
C PRO A 659 14.04 6.47 -17.03
N VAL A 660 13.32 5.76 -17.90
CA VAL A 660 11.91 5.36 -17.72
C VAL A 660 11.83 3.84 -17.89
N ASP A 661 11.27 3.15 -16.90
CA ASP A 661 11.02 1.72 -16.99
C ASP A 661 9.83 1.45 -17.95
N SER A 662 10.03 0.62 -18.97
CA SER A 662 9.04 0.46 -20.05
C SER A 662 7.83 -0.39 -19.63
N VAL A 663 7.89 -1.07 -18.49
CA VAL A 663 6.87 -2.02 -18.01
C VAL A 663 6.00 -1.39 -16.93
N THR A 664 6.63 -0.71 -15.96
CA THR A 664 5.97 -0.05 -14.83
C THR A 664 5.72 1.44 -15.08
N GLU A 665 6.29 2.01 -16.15
CA GLU A 665 6.30 3.45 -16.46
C GLU A 665 6.89 4.35 -15.36
N LYS A 666 7.60 3.77 -14.38
CA LYS A 666 8.31 4.53 -13.36
C LYS A 666 9.51 5.23 -13.96
N ALA A 667 9.71 6.50 -13.60
CA ALA A 667 10.78 7.32 -14.13
C ALA A 667 11.65 7.91 -13.01
N LEU A 668 12.89 8.26 -13.35
CA LEU A 668 13.79 8.94 -12.42
C LEU A 668 13.32 10.38 -12.13
N TYR A 669 12.88 11.11 -13.16
CA TYR A 669 12.30 12.45 -13.02
C TYR A 669 10.78 12.35 -13.01
N THR A 670 10.16 12.82 -11.93
CA THR A 670 8.71 12.76 -11.71
C THR A 670 8.32 13.73 -10.60
N LEU A 671 7.04 14.09 -10.52
CA LEU A 671 6.49 14.85 -9.38
C LEU A 671 5.80 13.95 -8.34
N SER A 672 5.59 12.67 -8.67
CA SER A 672 4.90 11.72 -7.80
C SER A 672 5.83 10.66 -7.26
N GLU A 673 5.79 10.46 -5.94
CA GLU A 673 6.59 9.47 -5.22
C GLU A 673 6.23 8.02 -5.61
N ASP A 674 4.99 7.77 -6.03
CA ASP A 674 4.52 6.44 -6.46
C ASP A 674 5.12 6.03 -7.81
N TRP A 675 5.38 7.03 -8.66
CA TRP A 675 5.96 6.87 -10.00
C TRP A 675 7.49 7.01 -10.02
N LEU A 676 8.14 7.12 -8.85
CA LEU A 676 9.57 7.30 -8.73
C LEU A 676 10.34 5.99 -8.93
N LEU A 677 11.29 5.99 -9.88
CA LEU A 677 12.19 4.88 -10.12
C LEU A 677 13.30 4.85 -9.06
N CYS A 678 13.19 3.93 -8.11
CA CYS A 678 14.10 3.81 -6.96
C CYS A 678 15.28 2.84 -7.21
N GLN A 679 15.48 2.43 -8.46
CA GLN A 679 16.48 1.44 -8.89
C GLN A 679 17.19 1.91 -10.17
N ALA A 680 17.49 3.21 -10.27
CA ALA A 680 18.14 3.74 -11.47
C ALA A 680 19.51 3.07 -11.65
N GLN A 681 19.67 2.34 -12.76
CA GLN A 681 20.96 1.80 -13.18
C GLN A 681 21.84 2.94 -13.72
N ASP A 682 23.16 2.75 -13.76
CA ASP A 682 24.09 3.68 -14.40
C ASP A 682 23.68 3.88 -15.88
N PHE A 683 23.47 5.13 -16.29
CA PHE A 683 23.05 5.53 -17.62
C PHE A 683 23.87 6.72 -18.13
N GLU A 684 24.02 6.81 -19.45
CA GLU A 684 24.68 7.93 -20.12
C GLU A 684 23.79 8.49 -21.25
N PRO A 685 23.74 9.81 -21.45
CA PRO A 685 23.06 10.41 -22.58
C PRO A 685 23.88 10.23 -23.87
N LEU A 686 23.20 9.82 -24.94
CA LEU A 686 23.76 9.59 -26.27
C LEU A 686 23.15 10.56 -27.27
N LYS A 687 23.98 11.23 -28.07
CA LYS A 687 23.57 12.05 -29.21
C LYS A 687 23.61 11.20 -30.48
N LEU A 688 22.45 10.72 -30.91
CA LEU A 688 22.31 9.88 -32.09
C LEU A 688 22.15 10.74 -33.35
N LYS A 689 22.81 10.35 -34.43
CA LYS A 689 22.64 10.92 -35.78
C LYS A 689 21.60 10.10 -36.52
N VAL A 690 20.37 10.57 -36.52
CA VAL A 690 19.22 9.85 -37.07
C VAL A 690 18.99 10.27 -38.50
N VAL A 691 18.80 9.30 -39.39
CA VAL A 691 18.61 9.56 -40.81
C VAL A 691 17.42 8.80 -41.36
N PHE A 692 16.63 9.46 -42.22
CA PHE A 692 15.38 8.92 -42.72
C PHE A 692 15.59 8.41 -44.15
N ALA A 693 15.14 7.18 -44.42
CA ALA A 693 15.13 6.64 -45.77
C ALA A 693 14.03 7.34 -46.59
N VAL A 694 14.39 7.98 -47.70
CA VAL A 694 13.44 8.68 -48.59
C VAL A 694 13.47 8.02 -49.96
N GLY A 695 12.30 7.53 -50.42
CA GLY A 695 12.15 6.90 -51.75
C GLY A 695 12.61 5.44 -51.81
N THR A 696 12.56 4.84 -53.01
CA THR A 696 12.89 3.41 -53.23
C THR A 696 14.39 3.12 -53.37
N GLY A 697 15.26 4.13 -53.22
CA GLY A 697 16.72 4.02 -53.32
C GLY A 697 17.46 4.09 -51.98
N GLU A 698 18.79 4.02 -52.01
CA GLU A 698 19.70 4.25 -50.86
C GLU A 698 19.86 5.74 -50.50
N GLU A 699 18.98 6.63 -50.98
CA GLU A 699 19.06 8.06 -50.68
C GLU A 699 18.67 8.33 -49.22
N ILE A 700 19.58 9.00 -48.51
CA ILE A 700 19.52 9.27 -47.08
C ILE A 700 19.24 10.76 -46.89
N SER A 701 18.28 11.13 -46.03
CA SER A 701 17.96 12.52 -45.72
C SER A 701 19.07 13.26 -44.96
N GLU A 702 18.89 14.56 -44.70
CA GLU A 702 19.74 15.28 -43.74
C GLU A 702 19.60 14.66 -42.34
N SER A 703 20.72 14.54 -41.62
CA SER A 703 20.77 13.93 -40.28
C SER A 703 20.06 14.81 -39.24
N LEU A 704 19.19 14.18 -38.45
CA LEU A 704 18.53 14.75 -37.27
C LEU A 704 19.28 14.31 -36.00
N GLU A 705 19.74 15.26 -35.20
CA GLU A 705 20.32 14.96 -33.88
C GLU A 705 19.20 14.64 -32.89
N VAL A 706 19.26 13.44 -32.27
CA VAL A 706 18.29 12.97 -31.27
C VAL A 706 19.03 12.54 -30.02
N ILE A 707 18.60 13.03 -28.85
CA ILE A 707 19.18 12.64 -27.56
C ILE A 707 18.40 11.45 -27.01
N ALA A 708 19.10 10.33 -26.78
CA ALA A 708 18.59 9.12 -26.14
C ALA A 708 19.47 8.75 -24.94
N LEU A 709 19.11 7.70 -24.20
CA LEU A 709 19.89 7.17 -23.08
C LEU A 709 20.35 5.75 -23.40
N THR A 710 21.52 5.36 -22.88
CA THR A 710 22.02 3.98 -23.01
C THR A 710 21.01 2.92 -22.54
N CYS A 711 20.17 3.26 -21.56
CA CYS A 711 19.15 2.38 -21.00
C CYS A 711 17.77 2.53 -21.66
N ASP A 712 17.61 3.30 -22.74
CA ASP A 712 16.32 3.36 -23.44
C ASP A 712 16.08 2.05 -24.21
N THR A 713 14.83 1.57 -24.19
CA THR A 713 14.39 0.47 -25.06
C THR A 713 14.27 0.94 -26.51
N ILE A 714 14.27 -0.01 -27.45
CA ILE A 714 14.12 0.28 -28.88
C ILE A 714 12.84 1.10 -29.17
N GLN A 715 11.73 0.78 -28.52
CA GLN A 715 10.50 1.56 -28.65
C GLN A 715 10.64 2.98 -28.09
N GLN A 716 11.27 3.16 -26.92
CA GLN A 716 11.51 4.49 -26.35
C GLN A 716 12.40 5.36 -27.27
N VAL A 717 13.36 4.75 -27.96
CA VAL A 717 14.18 5.45 -28.96
C VAL A 717 13.31 5.88 -30.16
N LYS A 718 12.43 5.00 -30.67
CA LYS A 718 11.45 5.36 -31.73
C LYS A 718 10.58 6.55 -31.29
N GLU A 719 10.09 6.55 -30.05
CA GLU A 719 9.30 7.66 -29.47
C GLU A 719 10.11 8.97 -29.44
N LYS A 720 11.36 8.95 -28.95
CA LYS A 720 12.23 10.12 -28.89
C LYS A 720 12.57 10.69 -30.28
N ILE A 721 12.78 9.82 -31.27
CA ILE A 721 12.98 10.22 -32.67
C ILE A 721 11.74 10.94 -33.20
N LEU A 722 10.56 10.34 -33.03
CA LEU A 722 9.30 10.92 -33.50
C LEU A 722 8.97 12.26 -32.83
N GLN A 723 9.18 12.35 -31.51
CA GLN A 723 9.00 13.59 -30.77
C GLN A 723 9.95 14.68 -31.26
N THR A 724 11.22 14.34 -31.49
CA THR A 724 12.22 15.30 -31.98
C THR A 724 11.90 15.76 -33.41
N PHE A 725 11.47 14.84 -34.27
CA PHE A 725 11.01 15.16 -35.62
C PHE A 725 9.81 16.11 -35.60
N GLN A 726 8.77 15.78 -34.82
CA GLN A 726 7.57 16.62 -34.71
C GLN A 726 7.89 18.01 -34.17
N ARG A 727 8.80 18.13 -33.19
CA ARG A 727 9.23 19.43 -32.65
C ARG A 727 9.99 20.26 -33.68
N LYS A 728 10.89 19.64 -34.47
CA LYS A 728 11.71 20.35 -35.45
C LYS A 728 10.92 20.76 -36.69
N PHE A 729 10.04 19.90 -37.18
CA PHE A 729 9.36 20.09 -38.46
C PHE A 729 7.88 20.52 -38.33
N GLY A 730 7.28 20.42 -37.14
CA GLY A 730 5.91 20.86 -36.87
C GLY A 730 4.81 19.88 -37.28
N PHE A 731 5.15 18.71 -37.81
CA PHE A 731 4.21 17.65 -38.18
C PHE A 731 4.78 16.26 -37.85
N ARG A 732 3.93 15.24 -37.79
CA ARG A 732 4.35 13.85 -37.49
C ARG A 732 4.91 13.16 -38.73
N TYR A 733 5.99 12.40 -38.56
CA TYR A 733 6.54 11.55 -39.62
C TYR A 733 5.63 10.36 -39.96
N THR A 734 5.01 9.74 -38.96
CA THR A 734 4.01 8.66 -39.10
C THR A 734 2.84 8.87 -38.13
N GLN A 735 1.68 8.29 -38.42
CA GLN A 735 0.53 8.27 -37.50
C GLN A 735 0.66 7.18 -36.43
N GLN A 736 1.28 6.03 -36.74
CA GLN A 736 1.42 4.91 -35.81
C GLN A 736 2.89 4.55 -35.63
N ILE A 737 3.34 4.47 -34.37
CA ILE A 737 4.75 4.18 -34.04
C ILE A 737 5.22 2.81 -34.55
N ARG A 738 4.30 1.83 -34.62
CA ARG A 738 4.57 0.49 -35.16
C ARG A 738 4.92 0.47 -36.65
N ASP A 739 4.63 1.55 -37.37
CA ASP A 739 4.97 1.66 -38.80
C ASP A 739 6.42 2.07 -39.02
N ILE A 740 7.22 2.15 -37.95
CA ILE A 740 8.64 2.54 -38.00
C ILE A 740 9.51 1.43 -37.46
N GLU A 741 10.57 1.16 -38.20
CA GLU A 741 11.70 0.33 -37.76
C GLU A 741 12.98 1.15 -37.74
N ILE A 742 13.92 0.74 -36.89
CA ILE A 742 15.22 1.40 -36.75
C ILE A 742 16.37 0.42 -36.99
N GLU A 743 17.35 0.84 -37.78
CA GLU A 743 18.59 0.12 -38.03
C GLU A 743 19.78 0.91 -37.48
N TYR A 744 20.77 0.21 -36.95
CA TYR A 744 22.03 0.77 -36.43
C TYR A 744 23.20 0.40 -37.32
N GLU A 745 24.05 1.37 -37.62
CA GLU A 745 25.28 1.15 -38.36
C GLU A 745 26.35 0.48 -37.48
N LYS A 746 26.68 -0.78 -37.79
CA LYS A 746 27.77 -1.53 -37.17
C LYS A 746 28.75 -1.96 -38.25
N GLU A 747 30.00 -1.50 -38.13
CA GLU A 747 31.10 -1.84 -39.07
C GLU A 747 30.75 -1.53 -40.55
N GLY A 748 30.06 -0.41 -40.80
CA GLY A 748 29.67 0.03 -42.14
C GLY A 748 28.45 -0.70 -42.74
N LYS A 749 27.73 -1.52 -41.95
CA LYS A 749 26.48 -2.17 -42.35
C LYS A 749 25.35 -1.81 -41.39
N PHE A 750 24.15 -1.61 -41.93
CA PHE A 750 22.97 -1.38 -41.13
C PHE A 750 22.36 -2.70 -40.65
N VAL A 751 22.22 -2.84 -39.33
CA VAL A 751 21.64 -3.99 -38.64
C VAL A 751 20.35 -3.54 -37.95
N MET A 752 19.26 -4.29 -38.16
CA MET A 752 17.97 -3.98 -37.54
C MET A 752 18.02 -4.21 -36.02
N LEU A 753 17.61 -3.20 -35.26
CA LEU A 753 17.48 -3.30 -33.81
C LEU A 753 16.09 -3.83 -33.46
N GLN A 754 16.04 -4.83 -32.60
CA GLN A 754 14.81 -5.52 -32.23
C GLN A 754 14.47 -5.28 -30.76
N GLU A 755 13.18 -5.23 -30.43
CA GLU A 755 12.73 -5.05 -29.04
C GLU A 755 13.15 -6.24 -28.15
N VAL A 756 13.14 -7.44 -28.72
CA VAL A 756 13.65 -8.70 -28.14
C VAL A 756 14.26 -9.52 -29.27
N ASP A 757 15.40 -10.16 -29.03
CA ASP A 757 16.06 -11.08 -29.98
C ASP A 757 16.62 -12.31 -29.26
N ASP A 758 17.26 -13.22 -30.00
CA ASP A 758 17.81 -14.46 -29.46
C ASP A 758 18.93 -14.25 -28.42
N THR A 759 19.43 -13.02 -28.28
CA THR A 759 20.50 -12.65 -27.34
C THR A 759 19.99 -11.96 -26.08
N SER A 760 18.69 -11.71 -25.97
CA SER A 760 18.07 -11.05 -24.81
C SER A 760 18.27 -11.86 -23.51
N GLU A 761 18.57 -11.15 -22.42
CA GLU A 761 18.76 -11.77 -21.10
C GLU A 761 17.44 -12.33 -20.56
N ILE A 762 17.44 -13.56 -20.04
CA ILE A 762 16.26 -14.20 -19.44
C ILE A 762 16.54 -14.45 -17.95
N ARG A 763 15.67 -13.94 -17.07
CA ARG A 763 15.70 -14.18 -15.62
C ARG A 763 14.46 -14.94 -15.20
N GLY A 764 14.64 -16.17 -14.72
CA GLY A 764 13.53 -17.05 -14.36
C GLY A 764 12.61 -17.31 -15.55
N HIS A 765 11.44 -16.68 -15.54
CA HIS A 765 10.42 -16.77 -16.61
C HIS A 765 10.19 -15.45 -17.36
N VAL A 766 11.00 -14.42 -17.11
CA VAL A 766 10.80 -13.06 -17.63
C VAL A 766 11.99 -12.66 -18.50
N THR A 767 11.72 -12.07 -19.66
CA THR A 767 12.74 -11.68 -20.66
C THR A 767 13.03 -10.18 -20.56
N MET A 768 14.31 -9.80 -20.58
CA MET A 768 14.73 -8.40 -20.54
C MET A 768 14.53 -7.77 -21.92
N LEU A 769 13.92 -6.57 -21.96
CA LEU A 769 13.83 -5.79 -23.19
C LEU A 769 15.21 -5.28 -23.62
N ASN A 770 15.48 -5.31 -24.93
CA ASN A 770 16.75 -4.84 -25.47
C ASN A 770 16.86 -3.31 -25.39
N THR A 771 18.03 -2.84 -24.97
CA THR A 771 18.37 -1.42 -24.81
C THR A 771 19.46 -0.99 -25.78
N LEU A 772 19.74 0.31 -25.89
CA LEU A 772 20.90 0.78 -26.67
C LEU A 772 22.22 0.22 -26.15
N LYS A 773 22.35 0.03 -24.83
CA LYS A 773 23.52 -0.60 -24.20
C LYS A 773 23.67 -2.08 -24.58
N HIS A 774 22.56 -2.81 -24.75
CA HIS A 774 22.57 -4.21 -25.24
C HIS A 774 23.27 -4.32 -26.59
N TYR A 775 22.96 -3.40 -27.50
CA TYR A 775 23.55 -3.34 -28.84
C TYR A 775 24.90 -2.60 -28.90
N GLN A 776 25.42 -2.13 -27.76
CA GLN A 776 26.67 -1.35 -27.65
C GLN A 776 26.68 -0.10 -28.53
N VAL A 777 25.54 0.60 -28.61
CA VAL A 777 25.41 1.85 -29.35
C VAL A 777 26.16 2.96 -28.58
N GLY A 778 27.11 3.60 -29.26
CA GLY A 778 27.92 4.70 -28.69
C GLY A 778 27.38 6.10 -29.01
N ASP A 779 28.00 7.11 -28.42
CA ASP A 779 27.70 8.52 -28.72
C ASP A 779 28.05 8.86 -30.19
N GLY A 780 27.21 9.65 -30.86
CA GLY A 780 27.37 9.99 -32.27
C GLY A 780 27.00 8.88 -33.26
N ALA A 781 26.46 7.75 -32.80
CA ALA A 781 26.05 6.62 -33.64
C ALA A 781 25.01 7.00 -34.71
N CYS A 782 25.13 6.38 -35.88
CA CYS A 782 24.18 6.55 -36.98
C CYS A 782 23.02 5.56 -36.88
N ILE A 783 21.79 6.08 -36.84
CA ILE A 783 20.54 5.30 -36.79
C ILE A 783 19.72 5.63 -38.03
N LYS A 784 19.28 4.60 -38.75
CA LYS A 784 18.42 4.75 -39.94
C LYS A 784 16.97 4.40 -39.59
N VAL A 785 16.04 5.27 -39.99
CA VAL A 785 14.59 5.10 -39.81
C VAL A 785 13.97 4.59 -41.10
N ILE A 786 13.23 3.49 -41.01
CA ILE A 786 12.59 2.81 -42.15
C ILE A 786 11.09 2.70 -41.92
N THR A 787 10.32 2.86 -43.00
CA THR A 787 8.88 2.54 -43.02
C THR A 787 8.60 1.34 -43.94
N PRO A 788 7.72 0.39 -43.55
CA PRO A 788 7.42 -0.82 -44.33
C PRO A 788 6.85 -0.55 -45.72
N LYS A 789 6.34 0.66 -45.98
CA LYS A 789 5.85 1.09 -47.31
C LYS A 789 6.98 1.35 -48.32
N ILE A 790 8.22 1.57 -47.85
CA ILE A 790 9.36 2.01 -48.66
C ILE A 790 10.37 0.87 -48.89
N HIS A 791 10.50 -0.05 -47.94
CA HIS A 791 11.39 -1.21 -48.04
C HIS A 791 10.63 -2.52 -47.77
N ALA A 792 10.98 -3.58 -48.50
CA ALA A 792 10.18 -4.79 -48.74
C ALA A 792 9.46 -5.43 -47.52
N PRO A 793 8.32 -6.13 -47.71
CA PRO A 793 7.41 -6.62 -46.65
C PRO A 793 7.96 -7.69 -45.68
N LEU A 794 9.25 -8.02 -45.77
CA LEU A 794 9.87 -9.16 -45.06
C LEU A 794 10.50 -8.78 -43.71
N LYS A 795 10.53 -7.49 -43.33
CA LYS A 795 11.23 -7.00 -42.13
C LYS A 795 10.33 -6.16 -41.20
N THR A 796 9.15 -6.67 -40.84
CA THR A 796 8.29 -6.00 -39.85
C THR A 796 8.33 -6.76 -38.53
N GLN A 797 8.64 -6.07 -37.43
CA GLN A 797 8.54 -6.63 -36.09
C GLN A 797 7.10 -6.53 -35.58
N ASN A 798 6.68 -7.52 -34.79
CA ASN A 798 5.49 -7.34 -33.96
C ASN A 798 5.86 -6.50 -32.73
N SER A 799 5.07 -5.45 -32.45
CA SER A 799 5.18 -4.64 -31.24
C SER A 799 5.05 -5.53 -30.00
N VAL A 800 6.08 -5.57 -29.16
CA VAL A 800 6.08 -6.38 -27.92
C VAL A 800 5.07 -5.82 -26.92
N LYS A 801 4.82 -4.50 -26.96
CA LYS A 801 3.86 -3.79 -26.10
C LYS A 801 2.39 -4.16 -26.38
N ASP A 802 2.09 -4.75 -27.55
CA ASP A 802 0.74 -5.20 -27.91
C ASP A 802 0.41 -6.60 -27.32
N ASP A 803 1.36 -7.28 -26.67
CA ASP A 803 1.10 -8.55 -25.98
C ASP A 803 0.23 -8.33 -24.72
N LYS A 804 -0.88 -9.07 -24.61
CA LYS A 804 -1.82 -9.00 -23.46
C LYS A 804 -1.14 -9.27 -22.12
N ASN A 805 -0.07 -10.05 -22.10
CA ASN A 805 0.69 -10.41 -20.89
C ASN A 805 2.06 -9.73 -20.84
N PHE A 806 2.22 -8.58 -21.52
CA PHE A 806 3.48 -7.83 -21.60
C PHE A 806 4.15 -7.64 -20.23
N SER A 807 3.39 -7.16 -19.23
CA SER A 807 3.92 -6.87 -17.89
C SER A 807 4.32 -8.08 -17.05
N ILE A 808 3.97 -9.29 -17.49
CA ILE A 808 4.31 -10.55 -16.81
C ILE A 808 5.48 -11.24 -17.52
N LYS A 809 5.57 -11.11 -18.85
CA LYS A 809 6.57 -11.78 -19.68
C LYS A 809 7.88 -11.00 -19.84
N TYR A 810 7.83 -9.68 -19.73
CA TYR A 810 8.97 -8.81 -19.99
C TYR A 810 9.29 -7.93 -18.78
N PHE A 811 10.58 -7.60 -18.63
CA PHE A 811 11.06 -6.61 -17.67
C PHE A 811 12.07 -5.66 -18.33
N HIS A 812 12.29 -4.50 -17.72
CA HIS A 812 13.26 -3.52 -18.22
C HIS A 812 14.29 -3.15 -17.14
N LEU A 813 13.95 -2.17 -16.28
CA LEU A 813 14.85 -1.66 -15.24
C LEU A 813 14.51 -2.24 -13.86
N VAL A 814 13.25 -2.63 -13.64
CA VAL A 814 12.79 -3.21 -12.37
C VAL A 814 12.79 -4.74 -12.45
N ASP A 815 13.45 -5.38 -11.48
CA ASP A 815 13.57 -6.84 -11.41
C ASP A 815 12.33 -7.49 -10.74
N PRO A 816 11.69 -8.51 -11.34
CA PRO A 816 10.50 -9.18 -10.79
C PRO A 816 10.78 -10.15 -9.62
N ASP A 817 11.99 -10.70 -9.43
CA ASP A 817 12.29 -11.77 -8.43
C ASP A 817 12.73 -11.25 -7.04
N ILE A 818 12.35 -10.02 -6.72
CA ILE A 818 12.86 -9.29 -5.54
C ILE A 818 12.44 -9.90 -4.19
N ASP A 819 11.37 -10.69 -4.12
CA ASP A 819 10.94 -11.33 -2.87
C ASP A 819 11.56 -12.71 -2.62
N THR A 820 12.11 -13.37 -3.65
CA THR A 820 12.62 -14.75 -3.57
C THR A 820 14.14 -14.84 -3.44
N ASP A 821 14.91 -13.87 -3.94
CA ASP A 821 16.39 -13.95 -4.02
C ASP A 821 17.12 -13.08 -2.96
N LEU A 822 16.49 -12.89 -1.79
CA LEU A 822 16.99 -12.03 -0.69
C LEU A 822 18.21 -12.58 0.06
N SER A 823 18.72 -13.76 -0.30
CA SER A 823 19.83 -14.45 0.36
C SER A 823 21.21 -14.23 -0.30
N ASN A 824 21.28 -13.90 -1.59
CA ASN A 824 22.52 -14.08 -2.36
C ASN A 824 23.30 -12.80 -2.72
N HIS A 825 22.70 -11.59 -2.67
CA HIS A 825 23.37 -10.34 -3.08
C HIS A 825 23.12 -9.14 -2.13
N PRO A 826 24.00 -8.88 -1.14
CA PRO A 826 23.85 -7.79 -0.18
C PRO A 826 23.97 -6.38 -0.78
N GLU A 827 24.74 -6.19 -1.87
CA GLU A 827 24.91 -4.89 -2.54
C GLU A 827 23.59 -4.33 -3.13
N LYS A 828 22.78 -5.19 -3.76
CA LYS A 828 21.46 -4.82 -4.33
C LYS A 828 20.40 -4.57 -3.25
N LYS A 829 20.65 -4.98 -2.00
CA LYS A 829 19.73 -4.81 -0.86
C LYS A 829 19.80 -3.40 -0.26
N ALA A 830 20.95 -2.73 -0.36
CA ALA A 830 21.18 -1.41 0.21
C ALA A 830 20.90 -0.23 -0.73
N LEU A 831 20.93 -0.44 -2.05
CA LEU A 831 20.61 0.59 -3.07
C LEU A 831 19.11 0.90 -3.22
N LYS A 832 18.24 0.25 -2.43
CA LYS A 832 16.77 0.41 -2.47
C LYS A 832 16.23 1.47 -1.48
N ILE A 833 17.05 2.45 -1.09
CA ILE A 833 16.61 3.55 -0.22
C ILE A 833 15.80 4.54 -1.06
N LYS A 834 14.47 4.42 -1.03
CA LYS A 834 13.54 5.30 -1.76
C LYS A 834 13.78 6.77 -1.44
N GLU A 835 14.13 7.08 -0.20
CA GLU A 835 14.38 8.41 0.31
C GLU A 835 15.57 9.11 -0.38
N MET A 836 16.56 8.36 -0.89
CA MET A 836 17.71 8.91 -1.62
C MET A 836 17.28 9.61 -2.91
N TYR A 837 16.21 9.13 -3.54
CA TYR A 837 15.72 9.63 -4.82
C TYR A 837 14.68 10.76 -4.67
N LEU A 838 14.26 11.12 -3.45
CA LEU A 838 13.32 12.24 -3.24
C LEU A 838 13.86 13.58 -3.75
N ILE A 839 15.18 13.75 -3.81
CA ILE A 839 15.80 14.93 -4.42
C ILE A 839 15.44 15.09 -5.90
N LYS A 840 15.14 13.99 -6.61
CA LYS A 840 14.70 14.02 -8.01
C LYS A 840 13.28 14.56 -8.16
N LEU A 841 12.42 14.36 -7.16
CA LEU A 841 11.11 15.03 -7.12
C LEU A 841 11.28 16.54 -7.02
N LEU A 842 12.20 17.00 -6.17
CA LEU A 842 12.50 18.42 -6.02
C LEU A 842 13.14 18.99 -7.29
N SER A 843 14.08 18.27 -7.90
CA SER A 843 14.71 18.65 -9.17
C SER A 843 13.67 18.83 -10.28
N THR A 844 12.75 17.87 -10.40
CA THR A 844 11.65 17.92 -11.38
C THR A 844 10.71 19.09 -11.07
N LYS A 845 10.34 19.30 -9.80
CA LYS A 845 9.50 20.43 -9.37
C LYS A 845 10.13 21.75 -9.77
N VAL A 846 11.42 21.95 -9.49
CA VAL A 846 12.15 23.18 -9.83
C VAL A 846 12.18 23.40 -11.34
N ALA A 847 12.48 22.37 -12.13
CA ALA A 847 12.57 22.46 -13.59
C ALA A 847 11.26 22.94 -14.24
N VAL A 848 10.11 22.48 -13.74
CA VAL A 848 8.79 22.79 -14.33
C VAL A 848 8.03 23.90 -13.61
N HIS A 849 8.61 24.50 -12.56
CA HIS A 849 7.89 25.40 -11.67
C HIS A 849 7.37 26.67 -12.36
N SER A 850 8.16 27.24 -13.26
CA SER A 850 7.78 28.45 -14.02
C SER A 850 6.51 28.22 -14.85
N PHE A 851 6.37 27.06 -15.49
CA PHE A 851 5.17 26.69 -16.24
C PHE A 851 3.95 26.52 -15.34
N VAL A 852 4.14 25.96 -14.14
CA VAL A 852 3.06 25.83 -13.13
C VAL A 852 2.61 27.21 -12.66
N GLU A 853 3.53 28.11 -12.31
CA GLU A 853 3.19 29.48 -11.91
C GLU A 853 2.48 30.25 -13.01
N ASN A 854 2.98 30.17 -14.26
CA ASN A 854 2.37 30.82 -15.41
C ASN A 854 0.95 30.31 -15.66
N LEU A 855 0.74 29.00 -15.56
CA LEU A 855 -0.60 28.41 -15.67
C LEU A 855 -1.52 28.91 -14.55
N PHE A 856 -1.08 28.86 -13.29
CA PHE A 856 -1.90 29.27 -12.16
C PHE A 856 -2.28 30.75 -12.23
N LYS A 857 -1.31 31.62 -12.52
CA LYS A 857 -1.54 33.06 -12.69
C LYS A 857 -2.39 33.39 -13.92
N SER A 858 -2.38 32.55 -14.97
CA SER A 858 -3.30 32.71 -16.10
C SER A 858 -4.75 32.33 -15.74
N ILE A 859 -4.96 31.38 -14.83
CA ILE A 859 -6.29 30.91 -14.41
C ILE A 859 -6.98 31.93 -13.50
N TRP A 860 -6.28 32.47 -12.50
CA TRP A 860 -6.80 33.54 -11.63
C TRP A 860 -6.30 34.93 -12.04
N GLY A 861 -5.92 35.08 -13.31
CA GLY A 861 -5.54 36.35 -13.91
C GLY A 861 -6.76 37.12 -14.41
N LEU A 862 -6.62 38.44 -14.52
CA LEU A 862 -7.65 39.33 -15.07
C LEU A 862 -7.11 40.03 -16.31
N PRO A 863 -7.27 39.44 -17.52
CA PRO A 863 -6.89 40.11 -18.75
C PRO A 863 -7.58 41.48 -18.86
N ASN A 864 -6.80 42.54 -19.10
CA ASN A 864 -7.30 43.91 -19.16
C ASN A 864 -8.10 44.35 -17.90
N ASN A 865 -7.74 43.82 -16.72
CA ASN A 865 -8.42 44.06 -15.44
C ASN A 865 -9.90 43.63 -15.44
N LYS A 866 -10.30 42.68 -16.30
CA LYS A 866 -11.66 42.14 -16.34
C LYS A 866 -11.64 40.62 -16.17
N ALA A 867 -12.52 40.11 -15.33
CA ALA A 867 -12.80 38.68 -15.23
C ALA A 867 -13.66 38.22 -16.41
N PRO A 868 -13.59 36.94 -16.80
CA PRO A 868 -14.51 36.37 -17.78
C PRO A 868 -15.97 36.58 -17.35
N LEU A 869 -16.83 36.93 -18.32
CA LEU A 869 -18.23 37.32 -18.07
C LEU A 869 -18.98 36.26 -17.24
N ALA A 870 -18.85 34.98 -17.60
CA ALA A 870 -19.48 33.88 -16.86
C ALA A 870 -18.98 33.74 -15.42
N VAL A 871 -17.70 34.00 -15.14
CA VAL A 871 -17.17 33.93 -13.77
C VAL A 871 -17.74 35.06 -12.93
N LYS A 872 -17.69 36.31 -13.45
CA LYS A 872 -18.23 37.47 -12.74
C LYS A 872 -19.73 37.29 -12.48
N TYR A 873 -20.48 36.90 -13.49
CA TYR A 873 -21.92 36.68 -13.38
C TYR A 873 -22.27 35.61 -12.34
N PHE A 874 -21.62 34.45 -12.43
CA PHE A 874 -21.91 33.35 -11.51
C PHE A 874 -21.46 33.63 -10.08
N PHE A 875 -20.36 34.38 -9.89
CA PHE A 875 -19.92 34.78 -8.55
C PHE A 875 -20.83 35.85 -7.93
N ASP A 876 -21.36 36.77 -8.72
CA ASP A 876 -22.40 37.72 -8.28
C ASP A 876 -23.68 36.97 -7.89
N PHE A 877 -24.10 35.97 -8.68
CA PHE A 877 -25.20 35.08 -8.32
C PHE A 877 -24.97 34.40 -6.96
N LEU A 878 -23.79 33.82 -6.71
CA LEU A 878 -23.48 33.20 -5.41
C LEU A 878 -23.51 34.21 -4.25
N ASP A 879 -23.02 35.43 -4.49
CA ASP A 879 -23.05 36.51 -3.50
C ASP A 879 -24.51 36.90 -3.17
N GLU A 880 -25.37 37.06 -4.18
CA GLU A 880 -26.82 37.32 -4.01
C GLU A 880 -27.54 36.18 -3.28
N GLN A 881 -27.25 34.92 -3.60
CA GLN A 881 -27.84 33.78 -2.90
C GLN A 881 -27.43 33.72 -1.43
N ALA A 882 -26.18 34.06 -1.10
CA ALA A 882 -25.74 34.14 0.29
C ALA A 882 -26.46 35.28 1.04
N GLU A 883 -26.64 36.44 0.41
CA GLU A 883 -27.39 37.57 0.96
C GLU A 883 -28.86 37.21 1.22
N ARG A 884 -29.52 36.56 0.25
CA ARG A 884 -30.91 36.08 0.39
C ARG A 884 -31.07 35.12 1.56
N LYS A 885 -30.08 34.25 1.78
CA LYS A 885 -30.05 33.31 2.91
C LYS A 885 -29.51 33.93 4.21
N LYS A 886 -29.19 35.23 4.22
CA LYS A 886 -28.65 35.97 5.36
C LYS A 886 -27.36 35.36 5.92
N ILE A 887 -26.50 34.84 5.05
CA ILE A 887 -25.21 34.29 5.42
C ILE A 887 -24.19 35.44 5.52
N THR A 888 -23.64 35.65 6.71
CA THR A 888 -22.66 36.72 6.97
C THR A 888 -21.21 36.23 7.01
N ASP A 889 -20.99 34.91 6.96
CA ASP A 889 -19.65 34.30 7.02
C ASP A 889 -18.98 34.30 5.62
N PRO A 890 -17.91 35.08 5.39
CA PRO A 890 -17.24 35.16 4.09
C PRO A 890 -16.56 33.83 3.68
N ASP A 891 -16.26 32.95 4.63
CA ASP A 891 -15.71 31.62 4.33
C ASP A 891 -16.69 30.79 3.50
N VAL A 892 -17.99 30.95 3.74
CA VAL A 892 -19.02 30.21 3.00
C VAL A 892 -18.97 30.58 1.52
N LEU A 893 -18.91 31.88 1.22
CA LEU A 893 -18.79 32.38 -0.15
C LEU A 893 -17.50 31.92 -0.82
N HIS A 894 -16.38 31.99 -0.11
CA HIS A 894 -15.10 31.47 -0.62
C HIS A 894 -15.20 29.98 -0.98
N ILE A 895 -15.84 29.18 -0.12
CA ILE A 895 -16.04 27.75 -0.37
C ILE A 895 -16.98 27.49 -1.54
N TRP A 896 -18.09 28.23 -1.67
CA TRP A 896 -19.00 28.10 -2.82
C TRP A 896 -18.31 28.44 -4.14
N LYS A 897 -17.56 29.55 -4.19
CA LYS A 897 -16.77 29.95 -5.36
C LYS A 897 -15.73 28.88 -5.71
N THR A 898 -15.07 28.30 -4.71
CA THR A 898 -14.08 27.23 -4.90
C THR A 898 -14.69 25.90 -5.36
N ASN A 899 -15.82 25.50 -4.78
CA ASN A 899 -16.49 24.25 -5.11
C ASN A 899 -17.22 24.29 -6.46
N SER A 900 -17.56 25.48 -6.96
CA SER A 900 -18.28 25.67 -8.22
C SER A 900 -17.37 25.80 -9.44
N LEU A 901 -16.27 26.56 -9.34
CA LEU A 901 -15.41 26.87 -10.48
C LEU A 901 -14.10 26.05 -10.48
N PRO A 902 -13.11 26.30 -9.60
CA PRO A 902 -11.82 25.62 -9.70
C PRO A 902 -11.92 24.11 -9.48
N LEU A 903 -12.75 23.64 -8.54
CA LEU A 903 -12.90 22.21 -8.28
C LEU A 903 -13.55 21.46 -9.44
N ARG A 904 -14.56 22.05 -10.11
CA ARG A 904 -15.38 21.36 -11.10
C ARG A 904 -14.88 21.53 -12.53
N PHE A 905 -14.39 22.72 -12.86
CA PHE A 905 -13.90 23.04 -14.18
C PHE A 905 -12.39 22.94 -14.26
N TRP A 906 -11.65 23.80 -13.53
CA TRP A 906 -10.20 23.90 -13.71
C TRP A 906 -9.44 22.62 -13.35
N VAL A 907 -9.77 21.94 -12.24
CA VAL A 907 -9.16 20.64 -11.91
C VAL A 907 -9.43 19.60 -13.00
N ASN A 908 -10.61 19.61 -13.62
CA ASN A 908 -10.94 18.67 -14.68
C ASN A 908 -10.09 18.93 -15.94
N ILE A 909 -9.88 20.20 -16.30
CA ILE A 909 -9.00 20.60 -17.42
C ILE A 909 -7.53 20.31 -17.11
N LEU A 910 -7.05 20.62 -15.90
CA LEU A 910 -5.67 20.38 -15.48
C LEU A 910 -5.33 18.89 -15.48
N LYS A 911 -6.24 18.06 -15.00
CA LYS A 911 -6.04 16.61 -14.98
C LYS A 911 -6.23 15.98 -16.34
N ASN A 912 -7.10 16.50 -17.19
CA ASN A 912 -7.44 15.89 -18.48
C ASN A 912 -7.16 16.88 -19.63
N PRO A 913 -5.88 17.21 -19.88
CA PRO A 913 -5.55 18.18 -20.91
C PRO A 913 -5.85 17.63 -22.31
N ASP A 914 -6.04 16.31 -22.46
CA ASP A 914 -6.51 15.62 -23.66
C ASP A 914 -7.97 15.98 -24.00
N PHE A 915 -8.71 16.62 -23.10
CA PHE A 915 -10.00 17.23 -23.44
C PHE A 915 -9.85 18.53 -24.22
N VAL A 916 -8.67 19.16 -24.19
CA VAL A 916 -8.40 20.47 -24.79
C VAL A 916 -7.55 20.37 -26.05
N PHE A 917 -6.58 19.45 -26.07
CA PHE A 917 -5.63 19.34 -27.18
C PHE A 917 -5.85 18.07 -28.00
N SER A 918 -5.76 18.20 -29.32
CA SER A 918 -5.81 17.07 -30.24
C SER A 918 -4.52 16.26 -30.12
N ASP A 919 -4.59 14.98 -30.50
CA ASP A 919 -3.39 14.18 -30.70
C ASP A 919 -2.50 13.98 -29.47
N MET A 920 -3.01 14.29 -28.28
CA MET A 920 -2.26 14.14 -27.04
C MET A 920 -2.59 12.82 -26.36
N GLU A 921 -1.60 11.95 -26.29
CA GLU A 921 -1.69 10.69 -25.57
C GLU A 921 -1.26 10.89 -24.12
N LYS A 922 -2.22 10.75 -23.21
CA LYS A 922 -2.00 10.94 -21.77
C LYS A 922 -1.58 9.61 -21.14
N SER A 923 -0.31 9.51 -20.72
CA SER A 923 0.17 8.33 -19.99
C SER A 923 -0.32 8.33 -18.52
N PRO A 924 -0.47 7.14 -17.90
CA PRO A 924 -0.71 7.01 -16.46
C PRO A 924 0.30 7.78 -15.58
N HIS A 925 1.59 7.77 -15.96
CA HIS A 925 2.61 8.53 -15.24
C HIS A 925 2.38 10.05 -15.31
N LEU A 926 2.05 10.57 -16.50
CA LEU A 926 1.71 11.99 -16.67
C LEU A 926 0.45 12.37 -15.88
N ASP A 927 -0.58 11.49 -15.83
CA ASP A 927 -1.75 11.67 -14.96
C ASP A 927 -1.36 11.81 -13.48
N GLY A 928 -0.40 11.01 -13.03
CA GLY A 928 0.16 11.09 -11.69
C GLY A 928 0.81 12.44 -11.40
N CYS A 929 1.60 12.97 -12.33
CA CYS A 929 2.24 14.28 -12.19
C CYS A 929 1.22 15.43 -12.21
N LEU A 930 0.26 15.41 -13.15
CA LEU A 930 -0.81 16.39 -13.23
C LEU A 930 -1.72 16.34 -12.00
N SER A 931 -1.93 15.17 -11.40
CA SER A 931 -2.67 15.03 -10.14
C SER A 931 -1.95 15.70 -8.97
N VAL A 932 -0.62 15.65 -8.91
CA VAL A 932 0.17 16.39 -7.90
C VAL A 932 0.00 17.91 -8.08
N ILE A 933 0.09 18.40 -9.32
CA ILE A 933 -0.09 19.83 -9.62
C ILE A 933 -1.54 20.27 -9.33
N ALA A 934 -2.55 19.50 -9.73
CA ALA A 934 -3.95 19.77 -9.45
C ALA A 934 -4.26 19.76 -7.93
N GLN A 935 -3.58 18.91 -7.17
CA GLN A 935 -3.68 18.91 -5.70
C GLN A 935 -3.09 20.21 -5.10
N ALA A 936 -1.92 20.65 -5.57
CA ALA A 936 -1.33 21.93 -5.17
C ALA A 936 -2.22 23.13 -5.57
N PHE A 937 -2.81 23.07 -6.77
CA PHE A 937 -3.81 24.05 -7.23
C PHE A 937 -4.97 24.13 -6.24
N MET A 938 -5.60 23.01 -5.87
CA MET A 938 -6.71 23.00 -4.91
C MET A 938 -6.32 23.42 -3.50
N ASP A 939 -5.11 23.05 -3.02
CA ASP A 939 -4.60 23.48 -1.72
C ASP A 939 -4.41 25.02 -1.65
N SER A 940 -4.22 25.67 -2.81
CA SER A 940 -4.15 27.14 -2.93
C SER A 940 -5.48 27.84 -2.64
N PHE A 941 -6.60 27.13 -2.78
CA PHE A 941 -7.94 27.64 -2.41
C PHE A 941 -8.33 27.28 -0.97
N SER A 942 -7.48 26.58 -0.21
CA SER A 942 -7.81 26.20 1.16
C SER A 942 -7.83 27.40 2.11
N LEU A 943 -8.85 27.46 2.95
CA LEU A 943 -8.94 28.45 4.03
C LEU A 943 -8.13 28.06 5.27
N THR A 944 -7.73 26.79 5.40
CA THR A 944 -7.00 26.30 6.58
C THR A 944 -5.49 26.34 6.37
N ASP A 945 -4.77 26.92 7.33
CA ASP A 945 -3.31 26.87 7.35
C ASP A 945 -2.86 25.49 7.83
N THR A 946 -2.44 24.68 6.88
CA THR A 946 -2.00 23.31 7.13
C THR A 946 -0.55 23.34 7.56
N HIS A 947 -0.26 22.98 8.81
CA HIS A 947 1.12 22.78 9.27
C HIS A 947 1.67 21.50 8.65
N LEU A 948 2.72 21.65 7.85
CA LEU A 948 3.40 20.52 7.20
C LEU A 948 4.45 19.95 8.16
N ASP A 949 4.43 18.62 8.29
CA ASP A 949 5.32 17.84 9.14
C ASP A 949 5.84 16.60 8.40
N LYS A 950 6.65 15.78 9.08
CA LYS A 950 7.20 14.53 8.50
C LYS A 950 6.16 13.47 8.14
N HIS A 951 4.91 13.62 8.58
CA HIS A 951 3.81 12.70 8.28
C HIS A 951 2.92 13.21 7.14
N SER A 952 3.21 14.41 6.65
CA SER A 952 2.49 15.02 5.55
C SER A 952 2.85 14.33 4.23
N PRO A 953 1.88 14.12 3.32
CA PRO A 953 2.14 13.51 2.01
C PRO A 953 3.20 14.27 1.21
N THR A 954 4.07 13.55 0.50
CA THR A 954 5.18 14.12 -0.28
C THR A 954 4.74 15.14 -1.32
N ASN A 955 3.59 14.92 -1.97
CA ASN A 955 3.00 15.88 -2.91
C ASN A 955 2.63 17.23 -2.26
N LYS A 956 2.22 17.23 -0.98
CA LYS A 956 1.99 18.46 -0.21
C LYS A 956 3.29 19.12 0.25
N LEU A 957 4.30 18.31 0.58
CA LEU A 957 5.62 18.82 0.95
C LEU A 957 6.32 19.54 -0.24
N LEU A 958 6.16 19.02 -1.47
CA LEU A 958 6.80 19.56 -2.67
C LEU A 958 6.41 21.02 -2.99
N TYR A 959 5.14 21.37 -2.83
CA TYR A 959 4.62 22.71 -3.11
C TYR A 959 4.32 23.52 -1.85
N GLY A 960 4.56 22.95 -0.67
CA GLY A 960 4.13 23.52 0.62
C GLY A 960 4.62 24.95 0.89
N LYS A 961 5.78 25.33 0.35
CA LYS A 961 6.33 26.69 0.46
C LYS A 961 5.66 27.71 -0.46
N ASP A 962 5.07 27.27 -1.57
CA ASP A 962 4.46 28.13 -2.58
C ASP A 962 2.98 28.40 -2.25
N ILE A 963 2.29 27.43 -1.62
CA ILE A 963 0.85 27.51 -1.29
C ILE A 963 0.45 28.80 -0.54
N PRO A 964 1.19 29.29 0.47
CA PRO A 964 0.80 30.53 1.16
C PRO A 964 0.71 31.75 0.24
N GLN A 965 1.60 31.86 -0.76
CA GLN A 965 1.55 32.93 -1.75
C GLN A 965 0.31 32.78 -2.63
N TYR A 966 0.08 31.59 -3.19
CA TYR A 966 -1.08 31.33 -4.04
C TYR A 966 -2.41 31.55 -3.32
N LYS A 967 -2.50 31.23 -2.01
CA LYS A 967 -3.66 31.55 -1.19
C LYS A 967 -3.96 33.06 -1.14
N GLN A 968 -2.93 33.90 -1.08
CA GLN A 968 -3.12 35.35 -1.10
C GLN A 968 -3.55 35.85 -2.48
N GLU A 969 -2.98 35.30 -3.55
CA GLU A 969 -3.39 35.60 -4.93
C GLU A 969 -4.85 35.21 -5.16
N VAL A 970 -5.28 34.03 -4.74
CA VAL A 970 -6.67 33.55 -4.82
C VAL A 970 -7.64 34.45 -4.04
N LYS A 971 -7.29 34.82 -2.79
CA LYS A 971 -8.11 35.75 -1.99
C LYS A 971 -8.23 37.10 -2.68
N SER A 972 -7.14 37.59 -3.27
CA SER A 972 -7.13 38.84 -4.04
C SER A 972 -7.98 38.74 -5.30
N TYR A 973 -7.88 37.62 -6.04
CA TYR A 973 -8.70 37.35 -7.21
C TYR A 973 -10.20 37.39 -6.90
N TYR A 974 -10.66 36.66 -5.87
CA TYR A 974 -12.08 36.69 -5.49
C TYR A 974 -12.55 38.07 -5.04
N LYS A 975 -11.68 38.84 -4.39
CA LYS A 975 -11.97 40.23 -4.03
C LYS A 975 -12.10 41.12 -5.27
N LEU A 976 -11.15 41.04 -6.21
CA LEU A 976 -11.17 41.83 -7.45
C LEU A 976 -12.39 41.49 -8.32
N VAL A 977 -12.79 40.22 -8.41
CA VAL A 977 -14.02 39.83 -9.11
C VAL A 977 -15.25 40.43 -8.43
N LYS A 978 -15.30 40.44 -7.10
CA LYS A 978 -16.39 41.08 -6.36
C LYS A 978 -16.44 42.58 -6.58
N ASP A 979 -15.29 43.25 -6.54
CA ASP A 979 -15.16 44.71 -6.71
C ASP A 979 -15.37 45.17 -8.16
N GLN A 980 -15.33 44.26 -9.14
CA GLN A 980 -15.67 44.55 -10.53
C GLN A 980 -17.15 44.95 -10.67
N THR A 981 -17.45 45.84 -11.62
CA THR A 981 -18.82 46.26 -11.95
C THR A 981 -19.71 45.06 -12.27
N SER A 982 -20.93 45.06 -11.71
CA SER A 982 -21.95 44.05 -12.01
C SER A 982 -22.30 44.01 -13.49
N ILE A 983 -22.58 42.82 -14.01
CA ILE A 983 -22.93 42.61 -15.41
C ILE A 983 -24.39 42.99 -15.63
N SER A 984 -24.66 43.75 -16.69
CA SER A 984 -26.04 44.06 -17.05
C SER A 984 -26.75 42.85 -17.67
N SER A 985 -28.05 42.69 -17.42
CA SER A 985 -28.84 41.59 -18.01
C SER A 985 -28.80 41.59 -19.55
N GLN A 986 -28.66 42.78 -20.16
CA GLN A 986 -28.53 42.90 -21.62
C GLN A 986 -27.19 42.39 -22.14
N GLU A 987 -26.10 42.65 -21.43
CA GLU A 987 -24.75 42.17 -21.76
C GLU A 987 -24.68 40.64 -21.67
N LEU A 988 -25.19 40.05 -20.58
CA LEU A 988 -25.27 38.60 -20.42
C LEU A 988 -26.12 37.96 -21.53
N LYS A 989 -27.30 38.53 -21.81
CA LYS A 989 -28.19 38.01 -22.85
C LYS A 989 -27.52 38.01 -24.22
N THR A 990 -26.80 39.08 -24.55
CA THR A 990 -26.07 39.20 -25.82
C THR A 990 -24.99 38.13 -25.91
N PHE A 991 -24.17 37.97 -24.85
CA PHE A 991 -23.12 36.94 -24.78
C PHE A 991 -23.68 35.52 -24.96
N LEU A 992 -24.73 35.15 -24.22
CA LEU A 992 -25.31 33.81 -24.30
C LEU A 992 -25.94 33.52 -25.67
N GLN A 993 -26.59 34.52 -26.28
CA GLN A 993 -27.16 34.39 -27.63
C GLN A 993 -26.08 34.24 -28.71
N GLU A 994 -24.97 34.96 -28.57
CA GLU A 994 -23.81 34.82 -29.47
C GLU A 994 -23.19 33.42 -29.38
N GLU A 995 -22.97 32.90 -28.16
CA GLU A 995 -22.44 31.55 -27.96
C GLU A 995 -23.42 30.45 -28.43
N SER A 996 -24.72 30.61 -28.20
CA SER A 996 -25.75 29.72 -28.77
C SER A 996 -25.70 29.70 -30.30
N LYS A 997 -25.68 30.88 -30.93
CA LYS A 997 -25.67 31.01 -32.39
C LYS A 997 -24.42 30.41 -33.01
N LYS A 998 -23.26 30.59 -32.36
CA LYS A 998 -21.97 30.08 -32.82
C LYS A 998 -21.93 28.55 -32.87
N HIS A 999 -22.70 27.87 -32.01
CA HIS A 999 -22.62 26.43 -31.82
C HIS A 999 -23.92 25.66 -32.12
N GLN A 1000 -24.98 26.35 -32.57
CA GLN A 1000 -26.30 25.76 -32.84
C GLN A 1000 -26.27 24.54 -33.77
N ASN A 1001 -25.35 24.48 -34.73
CA ASN A 1001 -25.27 23.41 -35.72
C ASN A 1001 -24.21 22.34 -35.41
N GLU A 1002 -23.51 22.44 -34.28
CA GLU A 1002 -22.42 21.52 -33.92
C GLU A 1002 -22.93 20.17 -33.38
N PHE A 1003 -24.13 20.18 -32.77
CA PHE A 1003 -24.69 19.01 -32.07
C PHE A 1003 -26.04 18.57 -32.63
N ASN A 1004 -26.33 17.28 -32.47
CA ASN A 1004 -27.61 16.69 -32.88
C ASN A 1004 -28.63 16.71 -31.72
N GLU A 1005 -29.42 17.78 -31.64
CA GLU A 1005 -30.49 17.94 -30.64
C GLU A 1005 -31.46 16.74 -30.64
N SER A 1006 -31.81 16.20 -31.81
CA SER A 1006 -32.74 15.07 -31.94
C SER A 1006 -32.18 13.79 -31.30
N ALA A 1007 -30.88 13.53 -31.41
CA ALA A 1007 -30.25 12.41 -30.73
C ALA A 1007 -30.29 12.58 -29.21
N ALA A 1008 -29.99 13.78 -28.71
CA ALA A 1008 -30.04 14.10 -27.28
C ALA A 1008 -31.47 13.92 -26.71
N LEU A 1009 -32.48 14.45 -27.40
CA LEU A 1009 -33.88 14.34 -27.00
C LEU A 1009 -34.39 12.90 -26.98
N ARG A 1010 -33.97 12.06 -27.96
CA ARG A 1010 -34.33 10.63 -27.98
C ARG A 1010 -33.74 9.85 -26.80
N GLU A 1011 -32.50 10.13 -26.43
CA GLU A 1011 -31.87 9.52 -25.25
C GLU A 1011 -32.50 10.05 -23.95
N LEU A 1012 -32.83 11.34 -23.89
CA LEU A 1012 -33.49 11.95 -22.74
C LEU A 1012 -34.91 11.40 -22.52
N TYR A 1013 -35.65 11.13 -23.61
CA TYR A 1013 -36.98 10.53 -23.54
C TYR A 1013 -36.98 9.16 -22.85
N LYS A 1014 -35.90 8.37 -22.96
CA LYS A 1014 -35.80 7.09 -22.24
C LYS A 1014 -35.94 7.27 -20.72
N TYR A 1015 -35.44 8.37 -20.17
CA TYR A 1015 -35.59 8.70 -18.76
C TYR A 1015 -37.02 9.17 -18.44
N MET A 1016 -37.62 10.00 -19.30
CA MET A 1016 -39.04 10.39 -19.16
C MET A 1016 -39.96 9.17 -19.16
N GLN A 1017 -39.77 8.23 -20.08
CA GLN A 1017 -40.59 7.02 -20.16
C GLN A 1017 -40.40 6.11 -18.94
N ARG A 1018 -39.15 5.98 -18.46
CA ARG A 1018 -38.81 5.11 -17.33
C ARG A 1018 -39.40 5.57 -16.00
N TYR A 1019 -39.50 6.88 -15.79
CA TYR A 1019 -39.98 7.50 -14.55
C TYR A 1019 -41.25 8.35 -14.77
N PHE A 1020 -42.03 8.00 -15.79
CA PHE A 1020 -43.19 8.77 -16.23
C PHE A 1020 -44.19 9.00 -15.09
N THR A 1021 -44.44 7.97 -14.28
CA THR A 1021 -45.39 8.01 -13.16
C THR A 1021 -44.97 9.00 -12.07
N GLU A 1022 -43.69 9.03 -11.73
CA GLU A 1022 -43.12 9.87 -10.68
C GLU A 1022 -43.04 11.32 -11.14
N ILE A 1023 -42.66 11.55 -12.41
CA ILE A 1023 -42.68 12.87 -13.03
C ILE A 1023 -44.12 13.42 -13.05
N PHE A 1024 -45.09 12.60 -13.47
CA PHE A 1024 -46.49 13.01 -13.54
C PHE A 1024 -47.05 13.33 -12.14
N GLN A 1025 -46.77 12.49 -11.13
CA GLN A 1025 -47.20 12.74 -9.76
C GLN A 1025 -46.60 14.04 -9.19
N LYS A 1026 -45.32 14.33 -9.48
CA LYS A 1026 -44.67 15.59 -9.07
C LYS A 1026 -45.30 16.81 -9.75
N LEU A 1027 -45.69 16.65 -11.00
CA LEU A 1027 -46.37 17.68 -11.78
C LEU A 1027 -47.78 17.96 -11.22
N GLU A 1028 -48.48 16.93 -10.75
CA GLU A 1028 -49.77 17.08 -10.05
C GLU A 1028 -49.63 17.78 -8.70
N GLN A 1029 -48.57 17.52 -7.95
CA GLN A 1029 -48.30 18.14 -6.64
C GLN A 1029 -47.96 19.64 -6.74
N THR A 1030 -47.59 20.13 -7.91
CA THR A 1030 -47.18 21.53 -8.14
C THR A 1030 -48.26 22.35 -8.85
N ASP A 1031 -49.50 21.87 -8.86
CA ASP A 1031 -50.65 22.53 -9.53
C ASP A 1031 -50.41 22.83 -11.02
N ALA A 1032 -49.75 21.92 -11.73
CA ALA A 1032 -49.47 22.10 -13.15
C ALA A 1032 -50.75 22.17 -14.01
N PRO A 1033 -50.80 23.07 -15.01
CA PRO A 1033 -51.97 23.25 -15.84
C PRO A 1033 -52.25 22.04 -16.76
N SER A 1034 -53.52 21.85 -17.13
CA SER A 1034 -53.99 20.66 -17.86
C SER A 1034 -53.29 20.47 -19.21
N ASN A 1035 -52.97 21.56 -19.89
CA ASN A 1035 -52.24 21.55 -21.17
C ASN A 1035 -50.86 20.89 -21.05
N LEU A 1036 -50.15 21.06 -19.92
CA LEU A 1036 -48.82 20.50 -19.71
C LEU A 1036 -48.88 18.99 -19.53
N LYS A 1037 -49.91 18.50 -18.82
CA LYS A 1037 -50.20 17.07 -18.64
C LYS A 1037 -50.62 16.42 -19.98
N GLU A 1038 -51.48 17.09 -20.75
CA GLU A 1038 -51.88 16.66 -22.08
C GLU A 1038 -50.68 16.59 -23.03
N ASN A 1039 -49.82 17.60 -23.04
CA ASN A 1039 -48.60 17.62 -23.85
C ASN A 1039 -47.63 16.49 -23.46
N MET A 1040 -47.46 16.20 -22.17
CA MET A 1040 -46.65 15.08 -21.69
C MET A 1040 -47.19 13.72 -22.18
N HIS A 1041 -48.51 13.54 -22.17
CA HIS A 1041 -49.16 12.34 -22.75
C HIS A 1041 -49.00 12.29 -24.27
N ARG A 1042 -49.18 13.40 -24.97
CA ARG A 1042 -48.98 13.50 -26.43
C ARG A 1042 -47.56 13.10 -26.84
N VAL A 1043 -46.54 13.59 -26.13
CA VAL A 1043 -45.15 13.19 -26.38
C VAL A 1043 -44.98 11.68 -26.23
N LYS A 1044 -45.53 11.09 -25.17
CA LYS A 1044 -45.46 9.63 -24.95
C LYS A 1044 -46.13 8.86 -26.10
N GLU A 1045 -47.30 9.27 -26.54
CA GLU A 1045 -48.01 8.64 -27.67
C GLU A 1045 -47.23 8.73 -28.99
N LEU A 1046 -46.65 9.89 -29.29
CA LEU A 1046 -45.82 10.09 -30.49
C LEU A 1046 -44.59 9.18 -30.52
N PHE A 1047 -43.95 8.96 -29.37
CA PHE A 1047 -42.80 8.05 -29.26
C PHE A 1047 -43.21 6.56 -29.23
N ASP A 1048 -44.35 6.21 -28.62
CA ASP A 1048 -44.80 4.82 -28.47
C ASP A 1048 -45.48 4.25 -29.74
N ASN A 1049 -46.16 5.08 -30.55
CA ASN A 1049 -46.85 4.65 -31.78
C ASN A 1049 -45.89 4.03 -32.82
N MET A 1050 -44.59 4.29 -32.72
CA MET A 1050 -43.58 3.73 -33.62
C MET A 1050 -43.15 2.28 -33.27
N LYS A 1051 -43.39 1.80 -32.03
CA LYS A 1051 -43.22 0.36 -31.71
C LYS A 1051 -44.21 -0.53 -32.48
N ARG A 1052 -45.33 0.04 -32.93
CA ARG A 1052 -46.38 -0.68 -33.68
C ARG A 1052 -46.22 -0.59 -35.21
N SER A 1053 -45.42 0.34 -35.73
CA SER A 1053 -45.24 0.53 -37.18
C SER A 1053 -43.99 -0.15 -37.77
N GLY A 1054 -43.27 -0.96 -36.98
CA GLY A 1054 -42.11 -1.75 -37.43
C GLY A 1054 -42.43 -3.17 -37.91
N TRP A 1055 -43.71 -3.51 -38.05
CA TRP A 1055 -44.19 -4.74 -38.71
C TRP A 1055 -45.10 -4.32 -39.86
N ASN A 1056 -44.49 -3.96 -40.99
CA ASN A 1056 -45.04 -4.12 -42.34
C ASN A 1056 -43.89 -4.08 -43.34
#